data_AF-A0A1Q7C4B1-F1
#
_entry.id   AF-A0A1Q7C4B1-F1
#
_cell.length_a   1.000
_cell.length_b   1.000
_cell.length_c   1.000
_cell.angle_alpha   90.00
_cell.angle_beta   90.00
_cell.angle_gamma   90.00
#
_symmetry.space_group_name_H-M   'P 1'
#
loop_
_entity.id
_entity.type
_entity.pdbx_description
1 polymer ?
#
loop_
_entity_poly.entity_id
_entity_poly.type
_entity_poly.pdbx_seq_one_letter_code
_entity_poly.pdbx_strand_id
1 'polypeptide(L)'
;MRIWIVNHYADPPDGLATRSFDIAKRLVEKGHPTTIFVCAFSHYHLRPARRLGWRLWRNEGVDGVMFVWIAANPYRGNDWRRVLNMVTFSVLAFLSGLVRNERPDVVVGVSVHPLAALTGYYLARIKRARFFFEVTDLWPQTLIDFGLLREDGRVARAMRRLERYLFHRAERIVMLWRHTDEYVASQGIAPSKILWIPHGVELERYEELEPYQGAPDRPFRIMFLGGFVASNSIDSILDAAVVLAKGGRADIKFLLVGSGQERERLIERARSLNLPNVEFPPAVPKREVGRTMGKADAFIYGLRDLPLYRFGISLNKLTDYLAAGRPIIFFGKSTYDPVRDAQAGFSVPPGDPEVLADAIERLVARGDMRRLNYLTTFMAEGLVIGSYLLAFRLVALFSGPQGFGEYSLSRRTLSLLMPVAVVGVDLGVARYVSYAQADKSGKSPGYVAAGLIVLAAGVGIVSAILLVAPGFWGEVFFGSSSYGSLVLALPPLLAGGGLHVIAFGYLRGLNRIQAANVLMAINMGLLPLGAILLVHGSVLWVLDAMGIGWTVVSGLALARLPINFRGIRERLRELTRFGVPRTPGEFVSLLLFAMPGILVAHSADIRVAGMVAFGVAAVSMIGSGLTPISFVLLPVAARLLAAGKVRQLRSEVVDVVGITLAATLVLVVLLEVFAAPIVEIYLGPNFKSSVDILRLTLIGALPWAAYITLRSVIDARHVKPINARNLVISFLLAVVLAFVLRRVADPTTSAVLAFVLALWLLAGLTMIEANRIANIFAKPQPRTRIEVARLATLAALPVAILVSSPQRPAVALVISFGYIVMALFSFRLSRANRLMLAYVGLVAAWMTISWLRSTYLLHLNSEQLSYGTQKFEYFVFVVLPMAAAVAIIVEQVEDVWPIGASQLAIGGVMALITVALLGDKILGYARYSWQGDLIALGTLIAVQPWLVRNIWASAAIGVLGIGGIMFAGARQSLVAFALALVLSAAYWAAARYLRETRGKPNAVRKALAGQYVALPLVLVLLTGGAIAFTYHWTPTSYCYCVTDRLISLESNAGDRDKLLYRGFQLLAQDPILGSGLGSFAGAIQDSLSPGHFYQYPHNVPLEIASETGLIGFFLIFAPLVAGWLSLLRAGIQRGSPAIAGVMMIVSVFFVVANLSGDIPSERGLWVFGILAFKLGIDAFGLRVTSPSKTSQVVKAAQVS
;
A
#
# COMPACT_ATOMS: atom_id res chain seq x y z
N MET A 1 0.17 32.75 -38.43
CA MET A 1 -0.99 33.66 -38.27
C MET A 1 -0.86 34.43 -36.98
N ARG A 2 -1.14 35.74 -37.00
CA ARG A 2 -1.22 36.61 -35.82
C ARG A 2 -2.67 36.69 -35.34
N ILE A 3 -2.89 36.46 -34.06
CA ILE A 3 -4.24 36.32 -33.49
C ILE A 3 -4.46 37.36 -32.40
N TRP A 4 -5.58 38.07 -32.45
CA TRP A 4 -6.02 38.97 -31.38
C TRP A 4 -7.25 38.40 -30.68
N ILE A 5 -7.26 38.43 -29.36
CA ILE A 5 -8.39 38.00 -28.52
C ILE A 5 -8.86 39.22 -27.73
N VAL A 6 -10.11 39.62 -27.90
CA VAL A 6 -10.73 40.69 -27.11
C VAL A 6 -11.59 40.04 -26.03
N ASN A 7 -11.07 39.98 -24.80
CA ASN A 7 -11.76 39.38 -23.67
C ASN A 7 -11.59 40.24 -22.43
N HIS A 8 -12.67 40.92 -22.04
CA HIS A 8 -12.70 41.83 -20.91
C HIS A 8 -12.26 41.17 -19.58
N TYR A 9 -12.57 39.89 -19.38
CA TYR A 9 -12.37 39.17 -18.12
C TYR A 9 -11.31 38.07 -18.20
N ALA A 10 -10.44 38.07 -19.22
CA ALA A 10 -9.32 37.14 -19.26
C ALA A 10 -8.36 37.37 -18.08
N ASP A 11 -7.73 36.31 -17.59
CA ASP A 11 -6.72 36.38 -16.54
C ASP A 11 -5.38 35.77 -16.98
N PRO A 12 -4.24 36.24 -16.40
CA PRO A 12 -2.94 35.59 -16.50
C PRO A 12 -2.95 34.22 -15.77
N PRO A 13 -1.88 33.40 -15.87
CA PRO A 13 -1.85 32.03 -15.34
C PRO A 13 -2.18 31.89 -13.84
N ASP A 14 -1.93 32.92 -13.04
CA ASP A 14 -2.24 32.92 -11.60
C ASP A 14 -3.70 33.31 -11.26
N GLY A 15 -4.50 33.76 -12.24
CA GLY A 15 -5.87 34.22 -12.03
C GLY A 15 -6.93 33.12 -12.15
N LEU A 16 -8.21 33.52 -12.23
CA LEU A 16 -9.36 32.59 -12.14
C LEU A 16 -9.96 32.25 -13.51
N ALA A 17 -9.84 33.13 -14.52
CA ALA A 17 -10.37 32.93 -15.87
C ALA A 17 -9.27 32.77 -16.93
N THR A 18 -8.54 31.66 -16.86
CA THR A 18 -7.31 31.43 -17.66
C THR A 18 -7.53 30.90 -19.08
N ARG A 19 -8.75 30.53 -19.50
CA ARG A 19 -9.01 29.89 -20.80
C ARG A 19 -8.34 30.60 -21.98
N SER A 20 -8.56 31.92 -22.12
CA SER A 20 -7.99 32.69 -23.23
C SER A 20 -6.47 32.69 -23.20
N PHE A 21 -5.87 32.70 -22.00
CA PHE A 21 -4.43 32.57 -21.83
C PHE A 21 -3.92 31.17 -22.17
N ASP A 22 -4.54 30.11 -21.63
CA ASP A 22 -4.13 28.73 -21.85
C ASP A 22 -4.18 28.38 -23.35
N ILE A 23 -5.22 28.82 -24.07
CA ILE A 23 -5.30 28.69 -25.54
C ILE A 23 -4.24 29.53 -26.24
N ALA A 24 -4.08 30.80 -25.84
CA ALA A 24 -3.10 31.70 -26.45
C ALA A 24 -1.66 31.18 -26.30
N LYS A 25 -1.31 30.61 -25.15
CA LYS A 25 0.00 30.01 -24.90
C LYS A 25 0.27 28.87 -25.88
N ARG A 26 -0.68 27.93 -26.04
CA ARG A 26 -0.56 26.82 -27.00
C ARG A 26 -0.53 27.29 -28.46
N LEU A 27 -1.18 28.41 -28.78
CA LEU A 27 -1.09 29.03 -30.11
C LEU A 27 0.29 29.64 -30.36
N VAL A 28 0.86 30.34 -29.37
CA VAL A 28 2.22 30.90 -29.45
C VAL A 28 3.26 29.79 -29.61
N GLU A 29 3.15 28.69 -28.86
CA GLU A 29 4.00 27.49 -29.00
C GLU A 29 3.95 26.88 -30.41
N LYS A 30 2.82 27.00 -31.11
CA LYS A 30 2.65 26.56 -32.50
C LYS A 30 3.07 27.61 -33.54
N GLY A 31 3.76 28.67 -33.13
CA GLY A 31 4.22 29.74 -34.03
C GLY A 31 3.11 30.72 -34.44
N HIS A 32 2.08 30.91 -33.61
CA HIS A 32 1.02 31.90 -33.83
C HIS A 32 1.06 32.98 -32.75
N PRO A 33 1.72 34.13 -33.01
CA PRO A 33 1.77 35.24 -32.07
C PRO A 33 0.37 35.70 -31.68
N THR A 34 0.09 35.69 -30.37
CA THR A 34 -1.26 35.98 -29.85
C THR A 34 -1.24 37.17 -28.90
N THR A 35 -2.19 38.09 -29.08
CA THR A 35 -2.39 39.28 -28.22
C THR A 35 -3.78 39.24 -27.58
N ILE A 36 -3.86 39.51 -26.27
CA ILE A 36 -5.11 39.52 -25.49
C ILE A 36 -5.37 40.94 -24.98
N PHE A 37 -6.51 41.53 -25.33
CA PHE A 37 -6.99 42.79 -24.76
C PHE A 37 -7.84 42.50 -23.53
N VAL A 38 -7.46 43.04 -22.37
CA VAL A 38 -8.01 42.67 -21.05
C VAL A 38 -8.22 43.89 -20.15
N CYS A 39 -9.17 43.84 -19.20
CA CYS A 39 -9.33 44.89 -18.21
C CYS A 39 -8.18 44.93 -17.20
N ALA A 40 -7.71 46.12 -16.85
CA ALA A 40 -6.83 46.30 -15.68
C ALA A 40 -7.57 46.14 -14.34
N PHE A 41 -8.91 46.09 -14.33
CA PHE A 41 -9.74 45.81 -13.15
C PHE A 41 -10.30 44.38 -13.19
N SER A 42 -10.06 43.58 -12.16
CA SER A 42 -10.54 42.18 -12.11
C SER A 42 -12.01 42.12 -11.67
N HIS A 43 -12.87 41.51 -12.50
CA HIS A 43 -14.26 41.22 -12.14
C HIS A 43 -14.37 40.20 -11.00
N TYR A 44 -13.49 39.21 -10.96
CA TYR A 44 -13.55 38.12 -9.98
C TYR A 44 -13.08 38.53 -8.58
N HIS A 45 -12.12 39.46 -8.50
CA HIS A 45 -11.59 39.96 -7.23
C HIS A 45 -12.13 41.34 -6.81
N LEU A 46 -12.90 42.00 -7.69
CA LEU A 46 -13.43 43.36 -7.48
C LEU A 46 -12.36 44.38 -7.06
N ARG A 47 -11.15 44.24 -7.63
CA ARG A 47 -9.99 45.09 -7.36
C ARG A 47 -9.12 45.25 -8.61
N PRO A 48 -8.25 46.29 -8.69
CA PRO A 48 -7.30 46.42 -9.79
C PRO A 48 -6.40 45.18 -9.90
N ALA A 49 -6.43 44.53 -11.06
CA ALA A 49 -5.50 43.45 -11.44
C ALA A 49 -4.12 44.02 -11.79
N ARG A 50 -4.10 45.19 -12.45
CA ARG A 50 -2.88 45.91 -12.83
C ARG A 50 -3.04 47.40 -12.58
N ARG A 51 -1.99 48.03 -12.06
CA ARG A 51 -1.93 49.50 -11.91
C ARG A 51 -1.34 50.10 -13.17
N LEU A 52 -2.14 50.93 -13.86
CA LEU A 52 -1.75 51.61 -15.11
C LEU A 52 -1.20 53.03 -14.91
N GLY A 53 -1.35 53.60 -13.70
CA GLY A 53 -1.03 55.01 -13.46
C GLY A 53 -1.91 55.93 -14.31
N TRP A 54 -1.30 56.93 -14.95
CA TRP A 54 -1.97 57.89 -15.85
C TRP A 54 -2.26 57.35 -17.26
N ARG A 55 -1.76 56.14 -17.59
CA ARG A 55 -1.90 55.57 -18.94
C ARG A 55 -3.27 54.90 -19.10
N LEU A 56 -3.88 55.09 -20.27
CA LEU A 56 -5.15 54.43 -20.62
C LEU A 56 -4.98 52.95 -20.97
N TRP A 57 -3.78 52.53 -21.39
CA TRP A 57 -3.44 51.12 -21.60
C TRP A 57 -1.95 50.83 -21.41
N ARG A 58 -1.60 49.55 -21.19
CA ARG A 58 -0.22 49.07 -21.05
C ARG A 58 -0.05 47.69 -21.67
N ASN A 59 1.05 47.50 -22.40
CA ASN A 59 1.45 46.20 -22.94
C ASN A 59 2.32 45.44 -21.93
N GLU A 60 2.14 44.13 -21.84
CA GLU A 60 2.90 43.25 -20.96
C GLU A 60 3.01 41.85 -21.58
N GLY A 61 4.22 41.29 -21.67
CA GLY A 61 4.41 39.90 -22.09
C GLY A 61 4.34 38.95 -20.90
N VAL A 62 3.47 37.95 -20.97
CA VAL A 62 3.29 36.92 -19.94
C VAL A 62 3.41 35.55 -20.60
N ASP A 63 4.47 34.81 -20.27
CA ASP A 63 4.79 33.48 -20.85
C ASP A 63 4.71 33.44 -22.40
N GLY A 64 5.20 34.49 -23.06
CA GLY A 64 5.18 34.62 -24.52
C GLY A 64 3.88 35.17 -25.11
N VAL A 65 2.82 35.33 -24.32
CA VAL A 65 1.54 35.94 -24.74
C VAL A 65 1.55 37.43 -24.46
N MET A 66 1.14 38.26 -25.43
CA MET A 66 1.07 39.72 -25.25
C MET A 66 -0.26 40.13 -24.63
N PHE A 67 -0.26 40.68 -23.43
CA PHE A 67 -1.42 41.30 -22.80
C PHE A 67 -1.44 42.81 -23.05
N VAL A 68 -2.61 43.33 -23.43
CA VAL A 68 -2.91 44.76 -23.51
C VAL A 68 -3.90 45.07 -22.41
N TRP A 69 -3.40 45.57 -21.28
CA TRP A 69 -4.19 45.96 -20.14
C TRP A 69 -4.87 47.31 -20.40
N ILE A 70 -6.19 47.35 -20.28
CA ILE A 70 -7.03 48.50 -20.59
C ILE A 70 -7.60 49.10 -19.31
N ALA A 71 -7.53 50.42 -19.15
CA ALA A 71 -8.13 51.12 -18.02
C ALA A 71 -9.66 51.02 -18.05
N ALA A 72 -10.29 50.87 -16.88
CA ALA A 72 -11.74 50.93 -16.75
C ALA A 72 -12.16 51.29 -15.32
N ASN A 73 -13.40 51.77 -15.16
CA ASN A 73 -13.94 52.25 -13.90
C ASN A 73 -14.13 51.12 -12.87
N PRO A 74 -13.74 51.28 -11.59
CA PRO A 74 -13.98 50.27 -10.57
C PRO A 74 -15.48 50.19 -10.18
N TYR A 75 -15.92 49.01 -9.74
CA TYR A 75 -17.27 48.78 -9.23
C TYR A 75 -17.25 47.70 -8.12
N ARG A 76 -18.32 47.62 -7.33
CA ARG A 76 -18.47 46.64 -6.23
C ARG A 76 -19.65 45.68 -6.39
N GLY A 77 -20.59 45.95 -7.28
CA GLY A 77 -21.79 45.12 -7.49
C GLY A 77 -22.25 45.11 -8.95
N ASN A 78 -23.39 44.46 -9.22
CA ASN A 78 -24.03 44.42 -10.55
C ASN A 78 -24.93 45.63 -10.77
N ASP A 79 -24.35 46.84 -10.72
CA ASP A 79 -25.06 48.10 -10.95
C ASP A 79 -24.65 48.77 -12.28
N TRP A 80 -25.15 49.99 -12.52
CA TRP A 80 -24.81 50.78 -13.71
C TRP A 80 -23.31 51.07 -13.85
N ARG A 81 -22.53 51.03 -12.75
CA ARG A 81 -21.07 51.24 -12.80
C ARG A 81 -20.36 50.06 -13.46
N ARG A 82 -20.91 48.84 -13.33
CA ARG A 82 -20.43 47.68 -14.09
C ARG A 82 -20.66 47.87 -15.60
N VAL A 83 -21.79 48.45 -16.00
CA VAL A 83 -22.07 48.78 -17.40
C VAL A 83 -21.08 49.84 -17.91
N LEU A 84 -20.83 50.90 -17.12
CA LEU A 84 -19.84 51.92 -17.45
C LEU A 84 -18.45 51.30 -17.63
N ASN A 85 -18.04 50.39 -16.74
CA ASN A 85 -16.78 49.65 -16.87
C ASN A 85 -16.70 48.85 -18.19
N MET A 86 -17.76 48.13 -18.57
CA MET A 86 -17.83 47.39 -19.84
C MET A 86 -17.72 48.32 -21.06
N VAL A 87 -18.39 49.48 -21.02
CA VAL A 87 -18.34 50.48 -22.11
C VAL A 87 -16.94 51.09 -22.20
N THR A 88 -16.37 51.56 -21.09
CA THR A 88 -15.02 52.15 -21.03
C THR A 88 -13.97 51.17 -21.55
N PHE A 89 -14.02 49.90 -21.12
CA PHE A 89 -13.14 48.86 -21.64
C PHE A 89 -13.30 48.71 -23.15
N SER A 90 -14.55 48.59 -23.65
CA SER A 90 -14.81 48.31 -25.07
C SER A 90 -14.31 49.43 -25.98
N VAL A 91 -14.48 50.70 -25.55
CA VAL A 91 -13.99 51.89 -26.27
C VAL A 91 -12.47 51.97 -26.24
N LEU A 92 -11.83 51.83 -25.08
CA LEU A 92 -10.38 51.93 -24.96
C LEU A 92 -9.66 50.72 -25.59
N ALA A 93 -10.26 49.53 -25.55
CA ALA A 93 -9.76 48.36 -26.28
C ALA A 93 -9.82 48.57 -27.81
N PHE A 94 -10.89 49.20 -28.30
CA PHE A 94 -11.00 49.59 -29.71
C PHE A 94 -9.92 50.62 -30.09
N LEU A 95 -9.77 51.70 -29.32
CA LEU A 95 -8.77 52.75 -29.60
C LEU A 95 -7.34 52.20 -29.51
N SER A 96 -7.02 51.42 -28.48
CA SER A 96 -5.70 50.81 -28.34
C SER A 96 -5.39 49.82 -29.47
N GLY A 97 -6.36 49.03 -29.92
CA GLY A 97 -6.20 48.15 -31.09
C GLY A 97 -6.04 48.92 -32.41
N LEU A 98 -6.71 50.07 -32.55
CA LEU A 98 -6.64 50.91 -33.74
C LEU A 98 -5.23 51.48 -33.96
N VAL A 99 -4.62 52.03 -32.90
CA VAL A 99 -3.29 52.68 -32.96
C VAL A 99 -2.11 51.70 -33.05
N ARG A 100 -2.34 50.39 -32.93
CA ARG A 100 -1.28 49.38 -33.11
C ARG A 100 -0.91 49.21 -34.58
N ASN A 101 0.40 49.23 -34.87
CA ASN A 101 0.93 48.98 -36.22
C ASN A 101 0.80 47.53 -36.67
N GLU A 102 0.60 46.59 -35.75
CA GLU A 102 0.40 45.18 -36.04
C GLU A 102 -0.95 44.93 -36.75
N ARG A 103 -0.95 44.02 -37.73
CA ARG A 103 -2.16 43.54 -38.40
C ARG A 103 -2.43 42.09 -38.02
N PRO A 104 -3.55 41.77 -37.34
CA PRO A 104 -3.94 40.39 -37.08
C PRO A 104 -4.51 39.73 -38.34
N ASP A 105 -4.34 38.41 -38.44
CA ASP A 105 -5.04 37.57 -39.44
C ASP A 105 -6.44 37.19 -38.94
N VAL A 106 -6.57 36.99 -37.63
CA VAL A 106 -7.83 36.61 -36.95
C VAL A 106 -8.03 37.46 -35.71
N VAL A 107 -9.25 37.96 -35.51
CA VAL A 107 -9.69 38.57 -34.25
C VAL A 107 -10.82 37.74 -33.67
N VAL A 108 -10.61 37.26 -32.45
CA VAL A 108 -11.60 36.53 -31.65
C VAL A 108 -12.28 37.53 -30.71
N GLY A 109 -13.56 37.80 -30.93
CA GLY A 109 -14.40 38.56 -30.00
C GLY A 109 -15.07 37.62 -29.01
N VAL A 110 -14.73 37.72 -27.73
CA VAL A 110 -15.28 36.84 -26.69
C VAL A 110 -16.51 37.50 -26.03
N SER A 111 -17.63 36.78 -26.02
CA SER A 111 -18.93 37.26 -25.51
C SER A 111 -19.09 37.15 -23.99
N VAL A 112 -18.08 37.57 -23.22
CA VAL A 112 -18.26 37.81 -21.77
C VAL A 112 -19.29 38.90 -21.48
N HIS A 113 -19.45 39.80 -22.45
CA HIS A 113 -20.63 40.61 -22.72
C HIS A 113 -20.59 41.02 -24.20
N PRO A 114 -21.73 41.38 -24.82
CA PRO A 114 -21.79 41.66 -26.26
C PRO A 114 -20.86 42.79 -26.75
N LEU A 115 -20.57 43.79 -25.91
CA LEU A 115 -19.72 44.93 -26.29
C LEU A 115 -18.25 44.54 -26.58
N ALA A 116 -17.68 43.57 -25.85
CA ALA A 116 -16.30 43.12 -26.09
C ALA A 116 -16.17 42.41 -27.44
N ALA A 117 -17.16 41.59 -27.80
CA ALA A 117 -17.23 40.95 -29.10
C ALA A 117 -17.46 41.97 -30.23
N LEU A 118 -18.26 43.00 -30.00
CA LEU A 118 -18.46 44.10 -30.93
C LEU A 118 -17.16 44.88 -31.20
N THR A 119 -16.38 45.17 -30.16
CA THR A 119 -15.03 45.73 -30.31
C THR A 119 -14.14 44.83 -31.17
N GLY A 120 -14.16 43.51 -30.93
CA GLY A 120 -13.44 42.52 -31.75
C GLY A 120 -13.85 42.56 -33.22
N TYR A 121 -15.15 42.65 -33.51
CA TYR A 121 -15.66 42.76 -34.89
C TYR A 121 -15.15 44.01 -35.60
N TYR A 122 -15.25 45.19 -34.97
CA TYR A 122 -14.80 46.43 -35.60
C TYR A 122 -13.28 46.47 -35.80
N LEU A 123 -12.50 45.96 -34.85
CA LEU A 123 -11.05 45.79 -35.02
C LEU A 123 -10.74 44.86 -36.19
N ALA A 124 -11.45 43.74 -36.32
CA ALA A 124 -11.30 42.83 -37.46
C ALA A 124 -11.60 43.54 -38.79
N ARG A 125 -12.71 44.29 -38.85
CA ARG A 125 -13.13 45.01 -40.06
C ARG A 125 -12.11 46.05 -40.52
N ILE A 126 -11.59 46.85 -39.59
CA ILE A 126 -10.64 47.93 -39.88
C ILE A 126 -9.25 47.37 -40.22
N LYS A 127 -8.80 46.34 -39.48
CA LYS A 127 -7.51 45.69 -39.75
C LYS A 127 -7.55 44.68 -40.91
N ARG A 128 -8.71 44.50 -41.55
CA ARG A 128 -8.96 43.53 -42.64
C ARG A 128 -8.65 42.08 -42.25
N ALA A 129 -9.00 41.72 -41.02
CA ALA A 129 -8.83 40.39 -40.44
C ALA A 129 -10.13 39.59 -40.43
N ARG A 130 -10.03 38.27 -40.27
CA ARG A 130 -11.19 37.37 -40.11
C ARG A 130 -11.77 37.49 -38.71
N PHE A 131 -13.11 37.57 -38.59
CA PHE A 131 -13.78 37.71 -37.31
C PHE A 131 -14.36 36.37 -36.84
N PHE A 132 -13.89 35.92 -35.67
CA PHE A 132 -14.37 34.73 -34.98
C PHE A 132 -15.11 35.17 -33.73
N PHE A 133 -16.29 34.62 -33.50
CA PHE A 133 -17.14 35.00 -32.37
C PHE A 133 -17.21 33.86 -31.36
N GLU A 134 -16.60 34.03 -30.18
CA GLU A 134 -16.63 33.02 -29.11
C GLU A 134 -17.73 33.33 -28.11
N VAL A 135 -18.70 32.42 -28.00
CA VAL A 135 -19.90 32.58 -27.17
C VAL A 135 -19.72 31.84 -25.86
N THR A 136 -19.41 32.58 -24.80
CA THR A 136 -19.26 32.03 -23.44
C THR A 136 -20.60 31.90 -22.71
N ASP A 137 -21.50 32.85 -22.96
CA ASP A 137 -22.87 32.91 -22.43
C ASP A 137 -23.82 33.41 -23.52
N LEU A 138 -25.10 33.03 -23.45
CA LEU A 138 -26.13 33.49 -24.39
C LEU A 138 -26.73 34.82 -23.92
N TRP A 139 -26.56 35.88 -24.71
CA TRP A 139 -27.00 37.23 -24.34
C TRP A 139 -28.08 37.70 -25.30
N PRO A 140 -29.35 37.89 -24.86
CA PRO A 140 -29.78 38.09 -23.47
C PRO A 140 -30.33 36.85 -22.78
N GLN A 141 -30.36 35.67 -23.42
CA GLN A 141 -31.11 34.51 -22.92
C GLN A 141 -30.76 34.11 -21.48
N THR A 142 -29.48 34.13 -21.12
CA THR A 142 -29.03 33.89 -19.74
C THR A 142 -29.66 34.90 -18.76
N LEU A 143 -29.74 36.19 -19.09
CA LEU A 143 -30.35 37.17 -18.18
C LEU A 143 -31.87 36.98 -18.05
N ILE A 144 -32.55 36.56 -19.12
CA ILE A 144 -33.99 36.31 -19.13
C ILE A 144 -34.33 35.10 -18.25
N ASP A 145 -33.65 33.97 -18.46
CA ASP A 145 -33.94 32.72 -17.75
C ASP A 145 -33.55 32.79 -16.25
N PHE A 146 -32.62 33.68 -15.89
CA PHE A 146 -32.32 34.01 -14.49
C PHE A 146 -33.28 35.05 -13.88
N GLY A 147 -34.26 35.56 -14.63
CA GLY A 147 -35.25 36.53 -14.17
C GLY A 147 -34.73 37.97 -14.02
N LEU A 148 -33.54 38.27 -14.53
CA LEU A 148 -32.91 39.60 -14.44
C LEU A 148 -33.39 40.57 -15.52
N LEU A 149 -33.93 40.04 -16.63
CA LEU A 149 -34.55 40.81 -17.69
C LEU A 149 -35.88 40.18 -18.11
N ARG A 150 -36.84 41.03 -18.48
CA ARG A 150 -38.06 40.58 -19.14
C ARG A 150 -37.79 40.32 -20.63
N GLU A 151 -38.33 39.23 -21.17
CA GLU A 151 -38.12 38.86 -22.57
C GLU A 151 -38.63 39.91 -23.57
N ASP A 152 -39.75 40.56 -23.26
CA ASP A 152 -40.39 41.64 -24.03
C ASP A 152 -39.70 43.02 -23.85
N GLY A 153 -38.76 43.13 -22.92
CA GLY A 153 -38.08 44.36 -22.56
C GLY A 153 -37.29 44.99 -23.71
N ARG A 154 -37.21 46.33 -23.72
CA ARG A 154 -36.43 47.08 -24.74
C ARG A 154 -34.94 46.70 -24.73
N VAL A 155 -34.37 46.50 -23.54
CA VAL A 155 -32.96 46.09 -23.37
C VAL A 155 -32.73 44.67 -23.91
N ALA A 156 -33.58 43.71 -23.56
CA ALA A 156 -33.50 42.34 -24.08
C ALA A 156 -33.57 42.32 -25.62
N ARG A 157 -34.50 43.06 -26.22
CA ARG A 157 -34.60 43.19 -27.68
C ARG A 157 -33.35 43.80 -28.32
N ALA A 158 -32.76 44.82 -27.70
CA ALA A 158 -31.52 45.44 -28.19
C ALA A 158 -30.34 44.45 -28.13
N MET A 159 -30.17 43.73 -27.02
CA MET A 159 -29.12 42.72 -26.87
C MET A 159 -29.31 41.57 -27.87
N ARG A 160 -30.54 41.08 -28.06
CA ARG A 160 -30.86 40.01 -29.01
C ARG A 160 -30.61 40.44 -30.46
N ARG A 161 -30.82 41.72 -30.78
CA ARG A 161 -30.42 42.29 -32.09
C ARG A 161 -28.90 42.34 -32.26
N LEU A 162 -28.17 42.76 -31.22
CA LEU A 162 -26.71 42.81 -31.25
C LEU A 162 -26.07 41.41 -31.35
N GLU A 163 -26.57 40.44 -30.60
CA GLU A 163 -26.12 39.04 -30.66
C GLU A 163 -26.33 38.46 -32.07
N ARG A 164 -27.55 38.62 -32.63
CA ARG A 164 -27.84 38.22 -34.02
C ARG A 164 -26.92 38.91 -35.03
N TYR A 165 -26.68 40.20 -34.86
CA TYR A 165 -25.76 40.94 -35.73
C TYR A 165 -24.35 40.34 -35.70
N LEU A 166 -23.81 40.03 -34.50
CA LEU A 166 -22.48 39.42 -34.36
C LEU A 166 -22.44 38.01 -34.97
N PHE A 167 -23.48 37.19 -34.77
CA PHE A 167 -23.55 35.87 -35.39
C PHE A 167 -23.53 35.93 -36.92
N HIS A 168 -24.27 36.86 -37.53
CA HIS A 168 -24.28 37.01 -39.00
C HIS A 168 -22.91 37.42 -39.53
N ARG A 169 -22.23 38.33 -38.82
CA ARG A 169 -20.91 38.87 -39.19
C ARG A 169 -19.75 37.91 -38.93
N ALA A 170 -19.89 36.97 -38.02
CA ALA A 170 -18.88 35.97 -37.72
C ALA A 170 -18.69 35.02 -38.90
N GLU A 171 -17.42 34.74 -39.24
CA GLU A 171 -17.07 33.70 -40.19
C GLU A 171 -17.22 32.31 -39.58
N ARG A 172 -16.82 32.20 -38.31
CA ARG A 172 -16.98 31.03 -37.46
C ARG A 172 -17.42 31.45 -36.06
N ILE A 173 -18.28 30.64 -35.48
CA ILE A 173 -18.86 30.84 -34.15
C ILE A 173 -18.31 29.75 -33.25
N VAL A 174 -17.47 30.12 -32.30
CA VAL A 174 -16.89 29.18 -31.33
C VAL A 174 -17.90 29.01 -30.19
N MET A 175 -18.52 27.84 -30.13
CA MET A 175 -19.44 27.45 -29.05
C MET A 175 -18.72 26.55 -28.07
N LEU A 176 -18.89 26.81 -26.78
CA LEU A 176 -18.31 25.99 -25.72
C LEU A 176 -19.18 24.76 -25.38
N TRP A 177 -20.44 24.76 -25.82
CA TRP A 177 -21.43 23.74 -25.46
C TRP A 177 -21.72 22.85 -26.67
N ARG A 178 -21.92 21.56 -26.41
CA ARG A 178 -22.36 20.60 -27.42
C ARG A 178 -23.87 20.76 -27.65
N HIS A 179 -24.34 20.46 -28.87
CA HIS A 179 -25.77 20.52 -29.24
C HIS A 179 -26.40 21.92 -29.19
N THR A 180 -25.60 22.96 -29.48
CA THR A 180 -26.07 24.37 -29.54
C THR A 180 -26.67 24.75 -30.88
N ASP A 181 -26.72 23.80 -31.81
CA ASP A 181 -27.22 24.00 -33.17
C ASP A 181 -28.65 24.54 -33.17
N GLU A 182 -29.48 24.08 -32.22
CA GLU A 182 -30.86 24.54 -32.06
C GLU A 182 -30.93 26.05 -31.73
N TYR A 183 -30.13 26.53 -30.79
CA TYR A 183 -30.12 27.96 -30.44
C TYR A 183 -29.58 28.82 -31.58
N VAL A 184 -28.50 28.38 -32.22
CA VAL A 184 -27.89 29.13 -33.32
C VAL A 184 -28.83 29.17 -34.54
N ALA A 185 -29.49 28.05 -34.85
CA ALA A 185 -30.51 27.97 -35.88
C ALA A 185 -31.72 28.87 -35.56
N SER A 186 -32.16 28.95 -34.29
CA SER A 186 -33.25 29.84 -33.89
C SER A 186 -32.90 31.33 -34.05
N GLN A 187 -31.61 31.67 -34.16
CA GLN A 187 -31.14 33.02 -34.50
C GLN A 187 -30.99 33.27 -36.01
N GLY A 188 -31.36 32.31 -36.87
CA GLY A 188 -31.31 32.41 -38.33
C GLY A 188 -29.93 32.09 -38.93
N ILE A 189 -29.09 31.31 -38.23
CA ILE A 189 -27.70 31.05 -38.63
C ILE A 189 -27.52 29.58 -38.99
N ALA A 190 -26.78 29.34 -40.09
CA ALA A 190 -26.47 27.98 -40.52
C ALA A 190 -25.58 27.24 -39.48
N PRO A 191 -25.93 26.01 -39.08
CA PRO A 191 -25.12 25.21 -38.14
C PRO A 191 -23.67 24.99 -38.59
N SER A 192 -23.40 25.03 -39.89
CA SER A 192 -22.04 24.89 -40.46
C SER A 192 -21.07 26.00 -40.05
N LYS A 193 -21.55 27.13 -39.51
CA LYS A 193 -20.68 28.17 -38.92
C LYS A 193 -20.17 27.81 -37.53
N ILE A 194 -20.76 26.82 -36.86
CA ILE A 194 -20.45 26.46 -35.47
C ILE A 194 -19.15 25.65 -35.42
N LEU A 195 -18.25 26.07 -34.53
CA LEU A 195 -17.08 25.33 -34.11
C LEU A 195 -17.24 24.98 -32.63
N TRP A 196 -17.36 23.70 -32.32
CA TRP A 196 -17.38 23.26 -30.94
C TRP A 196 -15.96 23.17 -30.38
N ILE A 197 -15.61 24.10 -29.49
CA ILE A 197 -14.33 24.10 -28.78
C ILE A 197 -14.63 24.18 -27.27
N PRO A 198 -14.75 23.04 -26.58
CA PRO A 198 -15.14 23.00 -25.16
C PRO A 198 -14.07 23.61 -24.26
N HIS A 199 -14.37 23.73 -22.96
CA HIS A 199 -13.35 23.98 -21.95
C HIS A 199 -12.25 22.91 -22.01
N GLY A 200 -11.01 23.36 -21.82
CA GLY A 200 -9.83 22.51 -21.76
C GLY A 200 -9.09 22.74 -20.45
N VAL A 201 -8.13 21.86 -20.16
CA VAL A 201 -7.35 21.88 -18.93
C VAL A 201 -5.92 21.46 -19.22
N GLU A 202 -4.97 22.06 -18.51
CA GLU A 202 -3.56 21.69 -18.57
C GLU A 202 -3.31 20.47 -17.68
N LEU A 203 -3.02 19.31 -18.28
CA LEU A 203 -2.94 18.03 -17.56
C LEU A 203 -1.74 17.97 -16.60
N GLU A 204 -0.65 18.67 -16.93
CA GLU A 204 0.56 18.77 -16.09
C GLU A 204 0.24 19.22 -14.65
N ARG A 205 -0.81 20.02 -14.45
CA ARG A 205 -1.25 20.51 -13.13
C ARG A 205 -1.81 19.40 -12.22
N TYR A 206 -2.11 18.22 -12.78
CA TYR A 206 -2.77 17.11 -12.11
C TYR A 206 -1.91 15.84 -12.06
N GLU A 207 -0.72 15.82 -12.66
CA GLU A 207 0.14 14.63 -12.72
C GLU A 207 0.66 14.18 -11.35
N GLU A 208 0.83 15.12 -10.42
CA GLU A 208 1.27 14.85 -9.04
C GLU A 208 0.13 14.34 -8.13
N LEU A 209 -1.11 14.26 -8.63
CA LEU A 209 -2.21 13.72 -7.84
C LEU A 209 -2.05 12.22 -7.67
N GLU A 210 -2.09 11.80 -6.40
CA GLU A 210 -2.21 10.39 -6.07
C GLU A 210 -3.47 9.80 -6.74
N PRO A 211 -3.34 8.66 -7.44
CA PRO A 211 -4.48 7.98 -8.04
C PRO A 211 -5.57 7.73 -6.99
N TYR A 212 -6.82 7.90 -7.39
CA TYR A 212 -7.93 7.57 -6.50
C TYR A 212 -7.98 6.06 -6.23
N GLN A 213 -7.73 5.67 -4.98
CA GLN A 213 -7.65 4.26 -4.55
C GLN A 213 -8.98 3.70 -4.01
N GLY A 214 -10.07 4.48 -4.01
CA GLY A 214 -11.37 4.11 -3.44
C GLY A 214 -11.75 4.91 -2.19
N ALA A 215 -12.81 4.50 -1.50
CA ALA A 215 -13.23 5.11 -0.23
C ALA A 215 -12.17 4.84 0.85
N PRO A 216 -11.67 5.88 1.54
CA PRO A 216 -10.60 5.70 2.52
C PRO A 216 -11.14 5.35 3.91
N ASP A 217 -10.29 4.82 4.81
CA ASP A 217 -10.61 4.55 6.23
C ASP A 217 -10.78 5.84 7.10
N ARG A 218 -11.06 6.97 6.45
CA ARG A 218 -11.33 8.29 7.05
C ARG A 218 -12.64 8.81 6.47
N PRO A 219 -13.25 9.86 7.05
CA PRO A 219 -14.48 10.41 6.48
C PRO A 219 -14.32 10.71 4.98
N PHE A 220 -15.30 10.24 4.20
CA PHE A 220 -15.34 10.36 2.74
C PHE A 220 -15.61 11.83 2.39
N ARG A 221 -14.66 12.46 1.68
CA ARG A 221 -14.68 13.89 1.41
C ARG A 221 -15.26 14.16 0.03
N ILE A 222 -16.42 14.79 -0.03
CA ILE A 222 -17.04 15.24 -1.26
C ILE A 222 -16.76 16.72 -1.42
N MET A 223 -16.12 17.10 -2.51
CA MET A 223 -15.73 18.49 -2.74
C MET A 223 -16.56 19.14 -3.84
N PHE A 224 -17.14 20.30 -3.52
CA PHE A 224 -17.48 21.29 -4.52
C PHE A 224 -16.33 22.30 -4.58
N LEU A 225 -15.71 22.50 -5.74
CA LEU A 225 -14.66 23.48 -5.96
C LEU A 225 -15.10 24.45 -7.06
N GLY A 226 -15.49 25.67 -6.67
CA GLY A 226 -16.06 26.62 -7.61
C GLY A 226 -16.69 27.86 -7.01
N GLY A 227 -17.21 28.72 -7.89
CA GLY A 227 -17.90 29.94 -7.50
C GLY A 227 -19.21 29.70 -6.75
N PHE A 228 -19.45 30.47 -5.68
CA PHE A 228 -20.67 30.45 -4.88
C PHE A 228 -21.71 31.39 -5.53
N VAL A 229 -22.34 30.88 -6.57
CA VAL A 229 -23.31 31.60 -7.41
C VAL A 229 -24.57 30.77 -7.57
N ALA A 230 -25.71 31.44 -7.76
CA ALA A 230 -27.02 30.81 -7.85
C ALA A 230 -27.15 29.71 -8.92
N SER A 231 -26.33 29.77 -9.98
CA SER A 231 -26.33 28.77 -11.05
C SER A 231 -25.87 27.38 -10.59
N ASN A 232 -25.05 27.29 -9.54
CA ASN A 232 -24.43 26.03 -9.11
C ASN A 232 -25.27 25.26 -8.08
N SER A 233 -26.44 25.79 -7.68
CA SER A 233 -27.41 25.13 -6.79
C SER A 233 -26.80 24.47 -5.53
N ILE A 234 -25.87 25.17 -4.87
CA ILE A 234 -25.18 24.66 -3.66
C ILE A 234 -26.17 24.38 -2.53
N ASP A 235 -27.31 25.06 -2.51
CA ASP A 235 -28.43 24.78 -1.60
C ASP A 235 -28.84 23.31 -1.61
N SER A 236 -28.90 22.66 -2.78
CA SER A 236 -29.25 21.25 -2.91
C SER A 236 -28.19 20.31 -2.32
N ILE A 237 -26.93 20.73 -2.29
CA ILE A 237 -25.85 19.99 -1.62
C ILE A 237 -26.07 20.03 -0.11
N LEU A 238 -26.47 21.18 0.44
CA LEU A 238 -26.81 21.29 1.86
C LEU A 238 -28.04 20.44 2.21
N ASP A 239 -29.05 20.42 1.33
CA ASP A 239 -30.26 19.60 1.55
C ASP A 239 -29.93 18.10 1.56
N ALA A 240 -29.10 17.63 0.62
CA ALA A 240 -28.60 16.25 0.64
C ALA A 240 -27.74 15.94 1.88
N ALA A 241 -26.95 16.92 2.35
CA ALA A 241 -26.18 16.77 3.59
C ALA A 241 -27.10 16.60 4.82
N VAL A 242 -28.26 17.26 4.85
CA VAL A 242 -29.29 17.06 5.90
C VAL A 242 -29.85 15.64 5.84
N VAL A 243 -30.20 15.13 4.65
CA VAL A 243 -30.72 13.77 4.47
C VAL A 243 -29.70 12.74 4.98
N LEU A 244 -28.43 12.87 4.56
CA LEU A 244 -27.35 11.98 4.99
C LEU A 244 -27.09 12.06 6.50
N ALA A 245 -27.13 13.26 7.08
CA ALA A 245 -26.97 13.44 8.53
C ALA A 245 -28.09 12.77 9.32
N LYS A 246 -29.35 12.88 8.87
CA LYS A 246 -30.50 12.17 9.46
C LYS A 246 -30.37 10.65 9.33
N GLY A 247 -29.80 10.16 8.22
CA GLY A 247 -29.47 8.74 8.01
C GLY A 247 -28.26 8.22 8.80
N GLY A 248 -27.67 9.04 9.68
CA GLY A 248 -26.53 8.64 10.51
C GLY A 248 -25.17 8.63 9.80
N ARG A 249 -25.06 9.22 8.60
CA ARG A 249 -23.84 9.24 7.78
C ARG A 249 -22.84 10.34 8.18
N ALA A 250 -22.43 10.34 9.44
CA ALA A 250 -21.40 11.26 9.95
C ALA A 250 -20.00 11.00 9.36
N ASP A 251 -19.83 9.87 8.66
CA ASP A 251 -18.64 9.48 7.90
C ASP A 251 -18.48 10.25 6.58
N ILE A 252 -19.46 11.04 6.14
CA ILE A 252 -19.36 11.84 4.90
C ILE A 252 -19.14 13.31 5.24
N LYS A 253 -18.09 13.91 4.67
CA LYS A 253 -17.75 15.33 4.81
C LYS A 253 -17.86 16.07 3.49
N PHE A 254 -18.50 17.24 3.50
CA PHE A 254 -18.58 18.15 2.37
C PHE A 254 -17.54 19.26 2.49
N LEU A 255 -16.74 19.45 1.45
CA LEU A 255 -15.79 20.56 1.32
C LEU A 255 -16.28 21.50 0.22
N LEU A 256 -16.86 22.63 0.60
CA LEU A 256 -17.36 23.64 -0.34
C LEU A 256 -16.30 24.73 -0.48
N VAL A 257 -15.41 24.58 -1.47
CA VAL A 257 -14.23 25.42 -1.69
C VAL A 257 -14.52 26.49 -2.74
N GLY A 258 -14.37 27.77 -2.37
CA GLY A 258 -14.52 28.87 -3.32
C GLY A 258 -14.98 30.20 -2.73
N SER A 259 -15.38 31.10 -3.61
CA SER A 259 -15.87 32.45 -3.31
C SER A 259 -17.05 32.80 -4.21
N GLY A 260 -17.86 33.79 -3.82
CA GLY A 260 -19.00 34.25 -4.64
C GLY A 260 -20.05 34.94 -3.78
N GLN A 261 -21.04 35.54 -4.45
CA GLN A 261 -22.07 36.37 -3.81
C GLN A 261 -22.96 35.60 -2.82
N GLU A 262 -23.10 34.28 -3.01
CA GLU A 262 -23.96 33.44 -2.18
C GLU A 262 -23.23 32.84 -0.96
N ARG A 263 -21.92 33.09 -0.80
CA ARG A 263 -21.10 32.36 0.17
C ARG A 263 -21.55 32.59 1.61
N GLU A 264 -21.75 33.84 1.99
CA GLU A 264 -22.17 34.22 3.34
C GLU A 264 -23.55 33.65 3.68
N ARG A 265 -24.51 33.76 2.75
CA ARG A 265 -25.85 33.16 2.89
C ARG A 265 -25.80 31.65 3.09
N LEU A 266 -24.96 30.96 2.32
CA LEU A 266 -24.82 29.50 2.39
C LEU A 266 -24.15 29.04 3.70
N ILE A 267 -23.20 29.81 4.22
CA ILE A 267 -22.59 29.56 5.53
C ILE A 267 -23.63 29.71 6.65
N GLU A 268 -24.43 30.78 6.60
CA GLU A 268 -25.48 31.01 7.58
C GLU A 268 -26.57 29.92 7.54
N ARG A 269 -26.96 29.49 6.33
CA ARG A 269 -27.89 28.37 6.13
C ARG A 269 -27.33 27.04 6.66
N ALA A 270 -26.07 26.73 6.41
CA ALA A 270 -25.47 25.51 6.94
C ALA A 270 -25.40 25.51 8.48
N ARG A 271 -25.22 26.68 9.10
CA ARG A 271 -25.28 26.85 10.56
C ARG A 271 -26.70 26.65 11.09
N SER A 272 -27.72 27.25 10.47
CA SER A 272 -29.11 27.09 10.91
C SER A 272 -29.62 25.65 10.76
N LEU A 273 -29.09 24.90 9.78
CA LEU A 273 -29.37 23.48 9.59
C LEU A 273 -28.55 22.55 10.51
N ASN A 274 -27.67 23.08 11.37
CA ASN A 274 -26.79 22.31 12.26
C ASN A 274 -26.01 21.20 11.52
N LEU A 275 -25.32 21.53 10.42
CA LEU A 275 -24.54 20.58 9.62
C LEU A 275 -23.05 20.58 10.02
N PRO A 276 -22.60 19.73 10.99
CA PRO A 276 -21.19 19.72 11.45
C PRO A 276 -20.21 19.14 10.42
N ASN A 277 -20.73 18.47 9.38
CA ASN A 277 -19.96 17.77 8.36
C ASN A 277 -19.76 18.60 7.08
N VAL A 278 -20.15 19.88 7.06
CA VAL A 278 -19.96 20.79 5.93
C VAL A 278 -18.92 21.86 6.30
N GLU A 279 -17.86 21.95 5.51
CA GLU A 279 -16.80 22.94 5.67
C GLU A 279 -16.77 23.89 4.46
N PHE A 280 -16.45 25.17 4.69
CA PHE A 280 -16.40 26.21 3.64
C PHE A 280 -14.98 26.81 3.44
N PRO A 281 -13.99 26.05 2.93
CA PRO A 281 -12.65 26.59 2.68
C PRO A 281 -12.65 27.77 1.69
N PRO A 282 -11.67 28.69 1.81
CA PRO A 282 -11.56 29.83 0.90
C PRO A 282 -11.19 29.40 -0.53
N ALA A 283 -11.43 30.28 -1.51
CA ALA A 283 -10.96 30.09 -2.88
C ALA A 283 -9.44 29.99 -2.94
N VAL A 284 -8.94 29.16 -3.87
CA VAL A 284 -7.51 28.94 -4.11
C VAL A 284 -7.10 29.41 -5.51
N PRO A 285 -5.84 29.85 -5.72
CA PRO A 285 -5.32 30.16 -7.06
C PRO A 285 -5.38 28.95 -8.00
N LYS A 286 -5.50 29.17 -9.32
CA LYS A 286 -5.66 28.09 -10.32
C LYS A 286 -4.52 27.06 -10.28
N ARG A 287 -3.29 27.47 -9.98
CA ARG A 287 -2.14 26.58 -9.81
C ARG A 287 -2.23 25.63 -8.60
N GLU A 288 -3.02 26.00 -7.59
CA GLU A 288 -3.22 25.19 -6.38
C GLU A 288 -4.47 24.30 -6.47
N VAL A 289 -5.26 24.42 -7.55
CA VAL A 289 -6.48 23.65 -7.76
C VAL A 289 -6.17 22.15 -7.76
N GLY A 290 -5.16 21.69 -8.51
CA GLY A 290 -4.72 20.29 -8.51
C GLY A 290 -4.45 19.78 -7.09
N ARG A 291 -3.56 20.44 -6.34
CA ARG A 291 -3.25 20.08 -4.94
C ARG A 291 -4.48 20.09 -4.02
N THR A 292 -5.40 21.02 -4.24
CA THR A 292 -6.63 21.15 -3.42
C THR A 292 -7.60 20.02 -3.71
N MET A 293 -7.79 19.69 -4.98
CA MET A 293 -8.59 18.56 -5.46
C MET A 293 -8.05 17.22 -4.96
N GLY A 294 -6.75 17.12 -4.69
CA GLY A 294 -6.11 15.98 -4.03
C GLY A 294 -6.67 15.65 -2.64
N LYS A 295 -7.37 16.59 -1.98
CA LYS A 295 -7.99 16.39 -0.67
C LYS A 295 -9.38 15.74 -0.71
N ALA A 296 -10.00 15.61 -1.88
CA ALA A 296 -11.39 15.17 -2.06
C ALA A 296 -11.49 13.74 -2.59
N ASP A 297 -12.30 12.87 -2.01
CA ASP A 297 -12.50 11.49 -2.53
C ASP A 297 -13.45 11.46 -3.73
N ALA A 298 -14.35 12.44 -3.81
CA ALA A 298 -15.24 12.65 -4.93
C ALA A 298 -15.48 14.15 -5.15
N PHE A 299 -15.94 14.51 -6.34
CA PHE A 299 -16.42 15.84 -6.64
C PHE A 299 -17.93 15.86 -6.76
N ILE A 300 -18.53 17.00 -6.43
CA ILE A 300 -19.95 17.25 -6.65
C ILE A 300 -20.12 18.55 -7.42
N TYR A 301 -20.97 18.52 -8.44
CA TYR A 301 -21.28 19.66 -9.27
C TYR A 301 -22.79 19.78 -9.48
N GLY A 302 -23.34 20.92 -9.09
CA GLY A 302 -24.75 21.25 -9.27
C GLY A 302 -25.00 22.20 -10.41
N LEU A 303 -26.13 22.02 -11.07
CA LEU A 303 -26.71 22.97 -12.00
C LEU A 303 -28.15 23.25 -11.58
N ARG A 304 -28.49 24.52 -11.39
CA ARG A 304 -29.89 24.92 -11.18
C ARG A 304 -30.75 24.46 -12.36
N ASP A 305 -31.99 24.06 -12.13
CA ASP A 305 -32.88 23.71 -13.24
C ASP A 305 -33.39 24.98 -13.93
N LEU A 306 -32.89 25.27 -15.14
CA LEU A 306 -33.29 26.44 -15.92
C LEU A 306 -33.55 26.04 -17.39
N PRO A 307 -34.55 26.65 -18.07
CA PRO A 307 -34.86 26.36 -19.46
C PRO A 307 -33.68 26.55 -20.42
N LEU A 308 -32.76 27.47 -20.12
CA LEU A 308 -31.52 27.75 -20.85
C LEU A 308 -30.74 26.47 -21.18
N TYR A 309 -30.65 25.53 -20.23
CA TYR A 309 -29.77 24.37 -20.33
C TYR A 309 -30.25 23.29 -21.31
N ARG A 310 -31.44 23.47 -21.92
CA ARG A 310 -31.85 22.69 -23.09
C ARG A 310 -30.90 22.90 -24.28
N PHE A 311 -30.32 24.09 -24.39
CA PHE A 311 -29.37 24.44 -25.44
C PHE A 311 -27.92 23.99 -25.13
N GLY A 312 -27.70 23.31 -24.02
CA GLY A 312 -26.39 22.83 -23.57
C GLY A 312 -25.82 23.59 -22.37
N ILE A 313 -24.59 23.26 -21.99
CA ILE A 313 -23.91 23.77 -20.79
C ILE A 313 -22.43 24.10 -21.06
N SER A 314 -21.93 25.20 -20.47
CA SER A 314 -20.48 25.51 -20.35
C SER A 314 -20.06 25.38 -18.90
N LEU A 315 -19.58 24.19 -18.54
CA LEU A 315 -19.10 23.92 -17.19
C LEU A 315 -17.57 23.98 -17.15
N ASN A 316 -17.03 25.16 -16.88
CA ASN A 316 -15.58 25.38 -16.81
C ASN A 316 -14.86 24.58 -15.72
N LYS A 317 -15.53 24.25 -14.60
CA LYS A 317 -14.93 23.54 -13.45
C LYS A 317 -14.90 22.03 -13.66
N LEU A 318 -15.84 21.52 -14.45
CA LEU A 318 -16.00 20.09 -14.62
C LEU A 318 -14.81 19.47 -15.36
N THR A 319 -14.13 20.22 -16.23
CA THR A 319 -12.91 19.77 -16.88
C THR A 319 -11.76 19.55 -15.89
N ASP A 320 -11.67 20.39 -14.85
CA ASP A 320 -10.72 20.16 -13.75
C ASP A 320 -11.09 18.88 -12.98
N TYR A 321 -12.39 18.65 -12.73
CA TYR A 321 -12.88 17.46 -12.01
C TYR A 321 -12.55 16.17 -12.76
N LEU A 322 -12.76 16.19 -14.08
CA LEU A 322 -12.41 15.08 -14.97
C LEU A 322 -10.90 14.85 -14.99
N ALA A 323 -10.09 15.91 -15.06
CA ALA A 323 -8.62 15.81 -15.04
C ALA A 323 -8.07 15.23 -13.72
N ALA A 324 -8.72 15.52 -12.59
CA ALA A 324 -8.34 14.98 -11.30
C ALA A 324 -8.59 13.47 -11.14
N GLY A 325 -9.34 12.85 -12.07
CA GLY A 325 -9.49 11.40 -12.13
C GLY A 325 -10.25 10.79 -10.94
N ARG A 326 -11.11 11.57 -10.28
CA ARG A 326 -11.94 11.11 -9.14
C ARG A 326 -13.42 11.09 -9.53
N PRO A 327 -14.25 10.25 -8.89
CA PRO A 327 -15.67 10.18 -9.22
C PRO A 327 -16.39 11.51 -9.03
N ILE A 328 -17.34 11.80 -9.91
CA ILE A 328 -18.10 13.05 -9.94
C ILE A 328 -19.59 12.74 -9.77
N ILE A 329 -20.25 13.46 -8.88
CA ILE A 329 -21.70 13.49 -8.77
C ILE A 329 -22.16 14.77 -9.45
N PHE A 330 -22.80 14.62 -10.61
CA PHE A 330 -23.40 15.73 -11.33
C PHE A 330 -24.91 15.71 -11.09
N PHE A 331 -25.48 16.85 -10.70
CA PHE A 331 -26.94 16.98 -10.62
C PHE A 331 -27.38 18.19 -11.43
N GLY A 332 -28.28 17.96 -12.39
CA GLY A 332 -28.64 18.96 -13.36
C GLY A 332 -29.40 18.39 -14.55
N LYS A 333 -30.18 19.23 -15.20
CA LYS A 333 -30.92 18.87 -16.42
C LYS A 333 -30.29 19.57 -17.62
N SER A 334 -29.69 18.80 -18.51
CA SER A 334 -29.01 19.30 -19.71
C SER A 334 -29.07 18.25 -20.81
N THR A 335 -29.08 18.71 -22.07
CA THR A 335 -28.97 17.84 -23.26
C THR A 335 -27.57 17.23 -23.41
N TYR A 336 -26.56 17.85 -22.80
CA TYR A 336 -25.18 17.38 -22.75
C TYR A 336 -24.76 17.04 -21.31
N ASP A 337 -24.31 15.81 -21.10
CA ASP A 337 -23.85 15.30 -19.80
C ASP A 337 -22.43 14.71 -19.90
N PRO A 338 -21.39 15.55 -19.75
CA PRO A 338 -19.99 15.12 -19.75
C PRO A 338 -19.62 14.08 -18.68
N VAL A 339 -20.32 14.03 -17.53
CA VAL A 339 -20.01 13.04 -16.48
C VAL A 339 -20.48 11.66 -16.91
N ARG A 340 -21.71 11.57 -17.45
CA ARG A 340 -22.25 10.32 -17.99
C ARG A 340 -21.48 9.85 -19.22
N ASP A 341 -21.16 10.75 -20.13
CA ASP A 341 -20.43 10.45 -21.37
C ASP A 341 -19.02 9.92 -21.06
N ALA A 342 -18.34 10.52 -20.07
CA ALA A 342 -17.02 10.07 -19.61
C ALA A 342 -17.08 8.87 -18.65
N GLN A 343 -18.27 8.45 -18.20
CA GLN A 343 -18.47 7.51 -17.09
C GLN A 343 -17.68 7.88 -15.83
N ALA A 344 -17.60 9.18 -15.56
CA ALA A 344 -16.80 9.72 -14.48
C ALA A 344 -17.54 9.72 -13.13
N GLY A 345 -18.75 9.16 -13.04
CA GLY A 345 -19.49 9.01 -11.79
C GLY A 345 -21.00 8.88 -12.01
N PHE A 346 -21.80 9.60 -11.23
CA PHE A 346 -23.26 9.55 -11.28
C PHE A 346 -23.83 10.88 -11.73
N SER A 347 -24.87 10.81 -12.56
CA SER A 347 -25.66 11.96 -12.96
C SER A 347 -27.09 11.78 -12.47
N VAL A 348 -27.63 12.76 -11.76
CA VAL A 348 -28.99 12.73 -11.20
C VAL A 348 -29.80 13.97 -11.58
N PRO A 349 -31.14 13.89 -11.58
CA PRO A 349 -31.99 15.06 -11.76
C PRO A 349 -31.73 16.13 -10.68
N PRO A 350 -31.91 17.43 -11.00
CA PRO A 350 -31.82 18.49 -10.01
C PRO A 350 -33.06 18.51 -9.09
N GLY A 351 -32.92 19.07 -7.89
CA GLY A 351 -34.05 19.43 -7.02
C GLY A 351 -34.51 18.37 -6.01
N ASP A 352 -34.02 17.13 -6.10
CA ASP A 352 -34.36 16.07 -5.15
C ASP A 352 -33.16 15.71 -4.25
N PRO A 353 -33.19 16.04 -2.95
CA PRO A 353 -32.09 15.77 -2.03
C PRO A 353 -31.96 14.28 -1.65
N GLU A 354 -33.05 13.49 -1.69
CA GLU A 354 -33.02 12.05 -1.40
C GLU A 354 -32.27 11.31 -2.52
N VAL A 355 -32.58 11.64 -3.78
CA VAL A 355 -31.91 11.06 -4.96
C VAL A 355 -30.43 11.43 -4.99
N LEU A 356 -30.10 12.68 -4.62
CA LEU A 356 -28.71 13.13 -4.53
C LEU A 356 -27.97 12.42 -3.38
N ALA A 357 -28.61 12.23 -2.23
CA ALA A 357 -28.06 11.48 -1.10
C ALA A 357 -27.81 10.01 -1.47
N ASP A 358 -28.76 9.31 -2.09
CA ASP A 358 -28.60 7.92 -2.54
C ASP A 358 -27.44 7.77 -3.55
N ALA A 359 -27.31 8.71 -4.51
CA ALA A 359 -26.16 8.70 -5.43
C ALA A 359 -24.81 8.87 -4.70
N ILE A 360 -24.78 9.68 -3.64
CA ILE A 360 -23.63 9.81 -2.76
C ILE A 360 -23.36 8.49 -2.03
N GLU A 361 -24.37 7.84 -1.45
CA GLU A 361 -24.19 6.59 -0.71
C GLU A 361 -23.68 5.45 -1.59
N ARG A 362 -24.25 5.30 -2.78
CA ARG A 362 -23.78 4.32 -3.79
C ARG A 362 -22.33 4.54 -4.19
N LEU A 363 -21.89 5.80 -4.21
CA LEU A 363 -20.51 6.13 -4.52
C LEU A 363 -19.56 5.71 -3.38
N VAL A 364 -19.94 5.95 -2.12
CA VAL A 364 -19.15 5.53 -0.96
C VAL A 364 -19.02 4.01 -0.90
N ALA A 365 -20.12 3.28 -1.10
CA ALA A 365 -20.13 1.81 -1.05
C ALA A 365 -19.21 1.13 -2.07
N ARG A 366 -18.91 1.78 -3.22
CA ARG A 366 -17.97 1.23 -4.23
C ARG A 366 -16.53 1.13 -3.73
N GLY A 367 -16.12 1.92 -2.75
CA GLY A 367 -14.78 1.84 -2.17
C GLY A 367 -14.54 0.57 -1.35
N ASP A 368 -15.56 0.08 -0.64
CA ASP A 368 -15.47 -1.09 0.23
C ASP A 368 -15.47 -2.43 -0.54
N MET A 369 -15.94 -2.42 -1.79
CA MET A 369 -16.11 -3.63 -2.60
C MET A 369 -14.79 -4.36 -2.91
N ARG A 370 -13.63 -3.68 -2.96
CA ARG A 370 -12.33 -4.33 -3.25
C ARG A 370 -11.92 -5.25 -2.11
N ARG A 371 -11.91 -4.75 -0.88
CA ARG A 371 -11.57 -5.53 0.33
C ARG A 371 -12.61 -6.62 0.57
N LEU A 372 -13.89 -6.30 0.38
CA LEU A 372 -14.97 -7.26 0.51
C LEU A 372 -14.84 -8.42 -0.48
N ASN A 373 -14.46 -8.15 -1.74
CA ASN A 373 -14.24 -9.22 -2.74
C ASN A 373 -13.14 -10.18 -2.32
N TYR A 374 -11.98 -9.70 -1.86
CA TYR A 374 -10.93 -10.60 -1.36
C TYR A 374 -11.41 -11.35 -0.11
N LEU A 375 -11.92 -10.65 0.91
CA LEU A 375 -12.36 -11.25 2.18
C LEU A 375 -13.39 -12.36 1.97
N THR A 376 -14.44 -12.08 1.21
CA THR A 376 -15.49 -13.08 0.93
C THR A 376 -15.00 -14.25 0.10
N THR A 377 -14.02 -14.05 -0.79
CA THR A 377 -13.43 -15.16 -1.56
C THR A 377 -12.57 -16.04 -0.65
N PHE A 378 -11.81 -15.45 0.27
CA PHE A 378 -11.08 -16.19 1.30
C PHE A 378 -12.01 -16.96 2.25
N MET A 379 -13.12 -16.35 2.70
CA MET A 379 -14.10 -17.04 3.55
C MET A 379 -14.77 -18.21 2.82
N ALA A 380 -15.16 -18.01 1.56
CA ALA A 380 -15.78 -19.06 0.76
C ALA A 380 -14.80 -20.22 0.49
N GLU A 381 -13.53 -19.93 0.18
CA GLU A 381 -12.50 -20.96 0.00
C GLU A 381 -12.18 -21.68 1.32
N GLY A 382 -12.09 -20.94 2.44
CA GLY A 382 -11.91 -21.51 3.77
C GLY A 382 -13.05 -22.46 4.14
N LEU A 383 -14.31 -22.11 3.82
CA LEU A 383 -15.45 -23.00 3.98
C LEU A 383 -15.33 -24.25 3.10
N VAL A 384 -14.90 -24.12 1.84
CA VAL A 384 -14.68 -25.26 0.94
C VAL A 384 -13.61 -26.21 1.49
N ILE A 385 -12.46 -25.67 1.93
CA ILE A 385 -11.37 -26.45 2.54
C ILE A 385 -11.87 -27.16 3.82
N GLY A 386 -12.54 -26.43 4.71
CA GLY A 386 -13.11 -27.00 5.94
C GLY A 386 -14.14 -28.10 5.64
N SER A 387 -14.98 -27.88 4.63
CA SER A 387 -15.97 -28.87 4.17
C SER A 387 -15.30 -30.11 3.61
N TYR A 388 -14.18 -29.98 2.89
CA TYR A 388 -13.43 -31.14 2.40
C TYR A 388 -12.81 -31.96 3.52
N LEU A 389 -12.23 -31.33 4.53
CA LEU A 389 -11.69 -32.04 5.69
C LEU A 389 -12.81 -32.79 6.44
N LEU A 390 -13.97 -32.14 6.61
CA LEU A 390 -15.13 -32.77 7.22
C LEU A 390 -15.69 -33.91 6.37
N ALA A 391 -15.75 -33.75 5.05
CA ALA A 391 -16.22 -34.79 4.12
C ALA A 391 -15.39 -36.08 4.25
N PHE A 392 -14.06 -35.97 4.30
CA PHE A 392 -13.19 -37.12 4.52
C PHE A 392 -13.48 -37.82 5.85
N ARG A 393 -13.71 -37.05 6.92
CA ARG A 393 -14.07 -37.59 8.23
C ARG A 393 -15.42 -38.30 8.21
N LEU A 394 -16.43 -37.70 7.58
CA LEU A 394 -17.79 -38.26 7.50
C LEU A 394 -17.83 -39.54 6.67
N VAL A 395 -17.15 -39.59 5.51
CA VAL A 395 -17.08 -40.82 4.71
C VAL A 395 -16.36 -41.93 5.48
N ALA A 396 -15.28 -41.61 6.18
CA ALA A 396 -14.59 -42.60 7.03
C ALA A 396 -15.49 -43.11 8.17
N LEU A 397 -16.34 -42.25 8.75
CA LEU A 397 -17.27 -42.61 9.81
C LEU A 397 -18.43 -43.49 9.30
N PHE A 398 -19.03 -43.16 8.15
CA PHE A 398 -20.21 -43.87 7.65
C PHE A 398 -19.89 -45.07 6.76
N SER A 399 -18.83 -45.01 5.97
CA SER A 399 -18.49 -46.02 4.95
C SER A 399 -17.20 -46.80 5.28
N GLY A 400 -16.62 -46.56 6.45
CA GLY A 400 -15.41 -47.24 6.92
C GLY A 400 -14.14 -46.94 6.12
N PRO A 401 -13.03 -47.67 6.40
CA PRO A 401 -11.74 -47.46 5.73
C PRO A 401 -11.79 -47.69 4.21
N GLN A 402 -12.56 -48.68 3.77
CA GLN A 402 -12.73 -48.99 2.34
C GLN A 402 -13.45 -47.84 1.63
N GLY A 403 -14.59 -47.37 2.14
CA GLY A 403 -15.32 -46.27 1.53
C GLY A 403 -14.54 -44.94 1.55
N PHE A 404 -13.75 -44.69 2.60
CA PHE A 404 -12.80 -43.58 2.61
C PHE A 404 -11.78 -43.68 1.45
N GLY A 405 -11.24 -44.87 1.21
CA GLY A 405 -10.34 -45.15 0.08
C GLY A 405 -11.00 -44.87 -1.26
N GLU A 406 -12.18 -45.44 -1.50
CA GLU A 406 -12.97 -45.25 -2.72
C GLU A 406 -13.27 -43.78 -3.00
N TYR A 407 -13.72 -43.02 -2.00
CA TYR A 407 -14.05 -41.60 -2.14
C TYR A 407 -12.81 -40.75 -2.40
N SER A 408 -11.72 -41.01 -1.66
CA SER A 408 -10.45 -40.29 -1.80
C SER A 408 -9.83 -40.48 -3.19
N LEU A 409 -9.77 -41.73 -3.66
CA LEU A 409 -9.30 -42.08 -5.00
C LEU A 409 -10.20 -41.49 -6.09
N SER A 410 -11.52 -41.51 -5.91
CA SER A 410 -12.47 -40.94 -6.88
C SER A 410 -12.27 -39.44 -7.04
N ARG A 411 -12.13 -38.69 -5.93
CA ARG A 411 -11.84 -37.25 -6.01
C ARG A 411 -10.50 -36.96 -6.65
N ARG A 412 -9.46 -37.75 -6.33
CA ARG A 412 -8.13 -37.56 -6.92
C ARG A 412 -8.14 -37.82 -8.43
N THR A 413 -8.87 -38.84 -8.86
CA THR A 413 -9.11 -39.16 -10.27
C THR A 413 -9.88 -38.04 -10.96
N LEU A 414 -10.90 -37.49 -10.32
CA LEU A 414 -11.63 -36.33 -10.83
C LEU A 414 -10.71 -35.11 -11.03
N SER A 415 -9.87 -34.78 -10.04
CA SER A 415 -8.90 -33.68 -10.14
C SER A 415 -7.88 -33.87 -11.28
N LEU A 416 -7.54 -35.12 -11.61
CA LEU A 416 -6.66 -35.46 -12.73
C LEU A 416 -7.35 -35.27 -14.09
N LEU A 417 -8.64 -35.62 -14.19
CA LEU A 417 -9.39 -35.60 -15.45
C LEU A 417 -9.97 -34.21 -15.78
N MET A 418 -10.28 -33.39 -14.77
CA MET A 418 -10.93 -32.08 -14.96
C MET A 418 -10.19 -31.14 -15.92
N PRO A 419 -8.85 -30.97 -15.88
CA PRO A 419 -8.12 -30.15 -16.84
C PRO A 419 -8.36 -30.51 -18.33
N VAL A 420 -8.53 -31.80 -18.63
CA VAL A 420 -8.81 -32.31 -19.99
C VAL A 420 -10.25 -32.08 -20.36
N ALA A 421 -11.17 -32.31 -19.42
CA ALA A 421 -12.60 -32.14 -19.66
C ALA A 421 -12.99 -30.66 -19.87
N VAL A 422 -12.36 -29.75 -19.13
CA VAL A 422 -12.68 -28.30 -19.16
C VAL A 422 -11.91 -27.55 -20.26
N VAL A 423 -10.74 -28.03 -20.69
CA VAL A 423 -9.96 -27.44 -21.79
C VAL A 423 -9.67 -25.94 -21.58
N GLY A 424 -9.33 -25.52 -20.36
CA GLY A 424 -8.98 -24.13 -20.01
C GLY A 424 -10.12 -23.11 -20.11
N VAL A 425 -11.38 -23.56 -20.18
CA VAL A 425 -12.59 -22.72 -20.19
C VAL A 425 -12.74 -21.92 -18.89
N ASP A 426 -12.23 -22.44 -17.77
CA ASP A 426 -12.21 -21.82 -16.44
C ASP A 426 -11.53 -20.44 -16.42
N LEU A 427 -10.37 -20.34 -17.05
CA LEU A 427 -9.61 -19.10 -17.21
C LEU A 427 -10.10 -18.29 -18.42
N GLY A 428 -10.43 -18.99 -19.51
CA GLY A 428 -10.86 -18.39 -20.76
C GLY A 428 -12.13 -17.54 -20.62
N VAL A 429 -13.19 -18.11 -20.03
CA VAL A 429 -14.47 -17.41 -19.85
C VAL A 429 -14.29 -16.18 -18.95
N ALA A 430 -13.63 -16.32 -17.81
CA ALA A 430 -13.40 -15.20 -16.90
C ALA A 430 -12.63 -14.05 -17.57
N ARG A 431 -11.55 -14.38 -18.29
CA ARG A 431 -10.73 -13.40 -19.02
C ARG A 431 -11.54 -12.69 -20.10
N TYR A 432 -12.10 -13.44 -21.05
CA TYR A 432 -12.71 -12.85 -22.24
C TYR A 432 -14.02 -12.12 -21.94
N VAL A 433 -14.78 -12.54 -20.93
CA VAL A 433 -15.91 -11.79 -20.41
C VAL A 433 -15.46 -10.46 -19.81
N SER A 434 -14.37 -10.43 -19.04
CA SER A 434 -13.79 -9.18 -18.52
C SER A 434 -13.31 -8.23 -19.62
N TYR A 435 -12.70 -8.74 -20.70
CA TYR A 435 -12.36 -7.92 -21.88
C TYR A 435 -13.61 -7.38 -22.57
N ALA A 436 -14.61 -8.24 -22.83
CA ALA A 436 -15.85 -7.83 -23.48
C ALA A 436 -16.62 -6.76 -22.69
N GLN A 437 -16.57 -6.83 -21.35
CA GLN A 437 -17.13 -5.82 -20.44
C GLN A 437 -16.35 -4.50 -20.47
N ALA A 438 -15.01 -4.55 -20.46
CA ALA A 438 -14.17 -3.37 -20.54
C ALA A 438 -14.37 -2.60 -21.85
N ASP A 439 -14.47 -3.33 -22.97
CA ASP A 439 -14.67 -2.77 -24.31
C ASP A 439 -16.13 -2.36 -24.60
N LYS A 440 -17.05 -2.60 -23.65
CA LYS A 440 -18.51 -2.38 -23.77
C LYS A 440 -19.13 -2.96 -25.04
N SER A 441 -18.51 -4.01 -25.56
CA SER A 441 -18.82 -4.57 -26.88
C SER A 441 -20.17 -5.31 -26.96
N GLY A 442 -20.84 -5.53 -25.82
CA GLY A 442 -22.04 -6.37 -25.74
C GLY A 442 -21.78 -7.86 -26.04
N LYS A 443 -20.53 -8.28 -26.24
CA LYS A 443 -20.14 -9.64 -26.67
C LYS A 443 -20.16 -10.68 -25.54
N SER A 444 -20.25 -10.25 -24.28
CA SER A 444 -20.17 -11.10 -23.07
C SER A 444 -21.08 -12.35 -23.12
N PRO A 445 -22.39 -12.23 -23.44
CA PRO A 445 -23.31 -13.38 -23.51
C PRO A 445 -22.86 -14.54 -24.42
N GLY A 446 -22.06 -14.24 -25.46
CA GLY A 446 -21.58 -15.23 -26.42
C GLY A 446 -20.57 -16.24 -25.85
N TYR A 447 -19.87 -15.88 -24.77
CA TYR A 447 -18.87 -16.75 -24.16
C TYR A 447 -19.47 -17.86 -23.29
N VAL A 448 -20.71 -17.70 -22.79
CA VAL A 448 -21.42 -18.78 -22.08
C VAL A 448 -21.75 -19.91 -23.05
N ALA A 449 -22.36 -19.57 -24.20
CA ALA A 449 -22.68 -20.55 -25.24
C ALA A 449 -21.42 -21.25 -25.78
N ALA A 450 -20.36 -20.50 -26.06
CA ALA A 450 -19.10 -21.06 -26.53
C ALA A 450 -18.46 -21.98 -25.48
N GLY A 451 -18.45 -21.56 -24.21
CA GLY A 451 -17.94 -22.37 -23.10
C GLY A 451 -18.69 -23.69 -22.95
N LEU A 452 -20.03 -23.68 -23.06
CA LEU A 452 -20.86 -24.88 -22.99
C LEU A 452 -20.54 -25.88 -24.10
N ILE A 453 -20.33 -25.40 -25.33
CA ILE A 453 -19.97 -26.27 -26.47
C ILE A 453 -18.59 -26.89 -26.27
N VAL A 454 -17.59 -26.09 -25.84
CA VAL A 454 -16.23 -26.60 -25.58
C VAL A 454 -16.25 -27.63 -24.45
N LEU A 455 -16.99 -27.35 -23.38
CA LEU A 455 -17.15 -28.27 -22.27
C LEU A 455 -17.86 -29.56 -22.69
N ALA A 456 -18.95 -29.47 -23.45
CA ALA A 456 -19.68 -30.65 -23.92
C ALA A 456 -18.78 -31.56 -24.77
N ALA A 457 -17.94 -30.98 -25.62
CA ALA A 457 -16.95 -31.73 -26.39
C ALA A 457 -15.88 -32.38 -25.49
N GLY A 458 -15.29 -31.61 -24.57
CA GLY A 458 -14.25 -32.12 -23.67
C GLY A 458 -14.75 -33.22 -22.73
N VAL A 459 -15.87 -32.97 -22.04
CA VAL A 459 -16.53 -33.96 -21.17
C VAL A 459 -16.98 -35.17 -21.98
N GLY A 460 -17.60 -34.97 -23.16
CA GLY A 460 -18.07 -36.06 -24.01
C GLY A 460 -16.93 -37.00 -24.46
N ILE A 461 -15.78 -36.45 -24.86
CA ILE A 461 -14.60 -37.24 -25.24
C ILE A 461 -14.07 -38.02 -24.04
N VAL A 462 -13.87 -37.36 -22.89
CA VAL A 462 -13.34 -38.02 -21.69
C VAL A 462 -14.31 -39.09 -21.20
N SER A 463 -15.61 -38.80 -21.16
CA SER A 463 -16.64 -39.76 -20.77
C SER A 463 -16.72 -40.95 -21.72
N ALA A 464 -16.66 -40.75 -23.03
CA ALA A 464 -16.63 -41.85 -23.99
C ALA A 464 -15.43 -42.78 -23.76
N ILE A 465 -14.24 -42.22 -23.52
CA ILE A 465 -13.03 -43.00 -23.21
C ILE A 465 -13.22 -43.84 -21.94
N LEU A 466 -13.78 -43.24 -20.87
CA LEU A 466 -14.02 -43.94 -19.61
C LEU A 466 -15.06 -45.06 -19.74
N LEU A 467 -16.09 -44.85 -20.56
CA LEU A 467 -17.21 -45.79 -20.70
C LEU A 467 -16.91 -46.99 -21.61
N VAL A 468 -15.90 -46.92 -22.49
CA VAL A 468 -15.54 -48.03 -23.40
C VAL A 468 -15.04 -49.26 -22.63
N ALA A 469 -14.29 -49.07 -21.56
CA ALA A 469 -13.75 -50.17 -20.74
C ALA A 469 -13.69 -49.78 -19.25
N PRO A 470 -14.83 -49.70 -18.54
CA PRO A 470 -14.87 -49.25 -17.15
C PRO A 470 -14.05 -50.14 -16.22
N GLY A 471 -13.98 -51.46 -16.49
CA GLY A 471 -13.15 -52.38 -15.73
C GLY A 471 -11.65 -52.12 -15.87
N PHE A 472 -11.18 -51.79 -17.07
CA PHE A 472 -9.80 -51.39 -17.32
C PHE A 472 -9.46 -50.09 -16.57
N TRP A 473 -10.32 -49.07 -16.67
CA TRP A 473 -10.12 -47.83 -15.93
C TRP A 473 -10.26 -48.00 -14.42
N GLY A 474 -11.09 -48.96 -13.98
CA GLY A 474 -11.18 -49.40 -12.59
C GLY A 474 -9.85 -49.93 -12.08
N GLU A 475 -9.19 -50.76 -12.89
CA GLU A 475 -7.84 -51.26 -12.61
C GLU A 475 -6.79 -50.14 -12.61
N VAL A 476 -6.83 -49.24 -13.60
CA VAL A 476 -5.88 -48.12 -13.72
C VAL A 476 -5.98 -47.12 -12.58
N PHE A 477 -7.19 -46.72 -12.19
CA PHE A 477 -7.38 -45.65 -11.19
C PHE A 477 -7.54 -46.16 -9.76
N PHE A 478 -8.09 -47.36 -9.59
CA PHE A 478 -8.49 -47.91 -8.29
C PHE A 478 -7.82 -49.26 -7.96
N GLY A 479 -7.00 -49.81 -8.87
CA GLY A 479 -6.19 -51.01 -8.64
C GLY A 479 -6.95 -52.34 -8.76
N SER A 480 -8.22 -52.33 -9.13
CA SER A 480 -9.01 -53.54 -9.40
C SER A 480 -10.15 -53.26 -10.37
N SER A 481 -10.42 -54.20 -11.27
CA SER A 481 -11.56 -54.14 -12.19
C SER A 481 -12.93 -54.14 -11.49
N SER A 482 -12.98 -54.59 -10.23
CA SER A 482 -14.19 -54.54 -9.39
C SER A 482 -14.70 -53.13 -9.11
N TYR A 483 -13.83 -52.12 -9.20
CA TYR A 483 -14.19 -50.70 -9.02
C TYR A 483 -14.68 -50.03 -10.31
N GLY A 484 -14.96 -50.80 -11.37
CA GLY A 484 -15.49 -50.26 -12.62
C GLY A 484 -16.80 -49.47 -12.46
N SER A 485 -17.58 -49.73 -11.41
CA SER A 485 -18.78 -48.95 -11.08
C SER A 485 -18.46 -47.52 -10.64
N LEU A 486 -17.35 -47.28 -9.92
CA LEU A 486 -16.92 -45.93 -9.53
C LEU A 486 -16.50 -45.09 -10.73
N VAL A 487 -15.99 -45.73 -11.80
CA VAL A 487 -15.68 -45.06 -13.08
C VAL A 487 -16.94 -44.49 -13.72
N LEU A 488 -18.10 -45.16 -13.57
CA LEU A 488 -19.38 -44.70 -14.12
C LEU A 488 -19.90 -43.43 -13.44
N ALA A 489 -19.46 -43.12 -12.21
CA ALA A 489 -19.80 -41.88 -11.50
C ALA A 489 -18.94 -40.67 -11.92
N LEU A 490 -17.84 -40.87 -12.66
CA LEU A 490 -16.97 -39.77 -13.09
C LEU A 490 -17.59 -38.86 -14.17
N PRO A 491 -18.26 -39.37 -15.24
CA PRO A 491 -18.94 -38.52 -16.23
C PRO A 491 -19.90 -37.46 -15.65
N PRO A 492 -20.87 -37.79 -14.76
CA PRO A 492 -21.75 -36.76 -14.18
C PRO A 492 -21.00 -35.76 -13.29
N LEU A 493 -19.94 -36.18 -12.58
CA LEU A 493 -19.09 -35.27 -11.82
C LEU A 493 -18.31 -34.29 -12.71
N LEU A 494 -17.77 -34.77 -13.83
CA LEU A 494 -17.07 -33.94 -14.83
C LEU A 494 -18.03 -32.93 -15.48
N ALA A 495 -19.24 -33.36 -15.83
CA ALA A 495 -20.28 -32.49 -16.38
C ALA A 495 -20.69 -31.39 -15.37
N GLY A 496 -21.06 -31.77 -14.14
CA GLY A 496 -21.48 -30.83 -13.11
C GLY A 496 -20.38 -29.86 -12.69
N GLY A 497 -19.15 -30.36 -12.49
CA GLY A 497 -17.98 -29.53 -12.18
C GLY A 497 -17.62 -28.59 -13.32
N GLY A 498 -17.74 -29.03 -14.58
CA GLY A 498 -17.55 -28.19 -15.74
C GLY A 498 -18.57 -27.07 -15.88
N LEU A 499 -19.86 -27.36 -15.64
CA LEU A 499 -20.91 -26.34 -15.63
C LEU A 499 -20.67 -25.30 -14.53
N HIS A 500 -20.25 -25.75 -13.34
CA HIS A 500 -19.86 -24.85 -12.26
C HIS A 500 -18.74 -23.90 -12.71
N VAL A 501 -17.69 -24.44 -13.33
CA VAL A 501 -16.55 -23.68 -13.84
C VAL A 501 -16.98 -22.56 -14.80
N ILE A 502 -17.90 -22.84 -15.72
CA ILE A 502 -18.41 -21.83 -16.67
C ILE A 502 -19.20 -20.73 -15.92
N ALA A 503 -20.14 -21.13 -15.06
CA ALA A 503 -20.98 -20.19 -14.32
C ALA A 503 -20.13 -19.29 -13.40
N PHE A 504 -19.21 -19.91 -12.64
CA PHE A 504 -18.27 -19.24 -11.76
C PHE A 504 -17.34 -18.31 -12.53
N GLY A 505 -16.74 -18.79 -13.64
CA GLY A 505 -15.90 -18.00 -14.53
C GLY A 505 -16.63 -16.79 -15.10
N TYR A 506 -17.88 -16.95 -15.55
CA TYR A 506 -18.68 -15.87 -16.11
C TYR A 506 -19.02 -14.79 -15.07
N LEU A 507 -19.48 -15.19 -13.88
CA LEU A 507 -19.81 -14.26 -12.79
C LEU A 507 -18.57 -13.46 -12.34
N ARG A 508 -17.41 -14.11 -12.22
CA ARG A 508 -16.13 -13.42 -11.95
C ARG A 508 -15.76 -12.46 -13.07
N GLY A 509 -15.91 -12.88 -14.33
CA GLY A 509 -15.66 -12.06 -15.50
C GLY A 509 -16.50 -10.77 -15.52
N LEU A 510 -17.75 -10.82 -15.02
CA LEU A 510 -18.65 -9.68 -14.85
C LEU A 510 -18.36 -8.79 -13.63
N ASN A 511 -17.31 -9.07 -12.85
CA ASN A 511 -17.08 -8.49 -11.51
C ASN A 511 -18.11 -8.86 -10.42
N ARG A 512 -18.97 -9.85 -10.63
CA ARG A 512 -19.97 -10.27 -9.63
C ARG A 512 -19.37 -11.29 -8.68
N ILE A 513 -18.25 -10.92 -8.04
CA ILE A 513 -17.43 -11.81 -7.21
C ILE A 513 -18.25 -12.43 -6.07
N GLN A 514 -19.12 -11.67 -5.43
CA GLN A 514 -19.99 -12.18 -4.35
C GLN A 514 -20.90 -13.33 -4.80
N ALA A 515 -21.58 -13.16 -5.94
CA ALA A 515 -22.43 -14.21 -6.50
C ALA A 515 -21.61 -15.45 -6.91
N ALA A 516 -20.39 -15.24 -7.42
CA ALA A 516 -19.47 -16.33 -7.73
C ALA A 516 -19.06 -17.10 -6.45
N ASN A 517 -18.76 -16.39 -5.36
CA ASN A 517 -18.36 -16.98 -4.08
C ASN A 517 -19.49 -17.78 -3.43
N VAL A 518 -20.74 -17.31 -3.50
CA VAL A 518 -21.91 -18.09 -3.04
C VAL A 518 -22.05 -19.38 -3.84
N LEU A 519 -21.92 -19.32 -5.17
CA LEU A 519 -21.97 -20.52 -6.02
C LEU A 519 -20.84 -21.51 -5.68
N MET A 520 -19.63 -21.01 -5.43
CA MET A 520 -18.47 -21.80 -5.00
C MET A 520 -18.71 -22.47 -3.64
N ALA A 521 -19.18 -21.72 -2.65
CA ALA A 521 -19.48 -22.24 -1.31
C ALA A 521 -20.56 -23.34 -1.35
N ILE A 522 -21.63 -23.15 -2.13
CA ILE A 522 -22.70 -24.15 -2.27
C ILE A 522 -22.17 -25.39 -2.97
N ASN A 523 -21.60 -25.26 -4.17
CA ASN A 523 -21.19 -26.43 -4.95
C ASN A 523 -19.98 -27.12 -4.35
N MET A 524 -18.91 -26.41 -4.03
CA MET A 524 -17.66 -27.04 -3.62
C MET A 524 -17.58 -27.32 -2.12
N GLY A 525 -18.44 -26.70 -1.30
CA GLY A 525 -18.49 -26.91 0.15
C GLY A 525 -19.71 -27.69 0.61
N LEU A 526 -20.89 -27.06 0.55
CA LEU A 526 -22.10 -27.57 1.20
C LEU A 526 -22.69 -28.80 0.51
N LEU A 527 -22.69 -28.86 -0.82
CA LEU A 527 -23.32 -29.94 -1.58
C LEU A 527 -22.63 -31.29 -1.38
N PRO A 528 -21.29 -31.41 -1.42
CA PRO A 528 -20.60 -32.65 -1.07
C PRO A 528 -20.93 -33.16 0.33
N LEU A 529 -21.00 -32.26 1.32
CA LEU A 529 -21.40 -32.63 2.68
C LEU A 529 -22.85 -33.12 2.73
N GLY A 530 -23.77 -32.42 2.05
CA GLY A 530 -25.17 -32.83 1.95
C GLY A 530 -25.33 -34.20 1.28
N ALA A 531 -24.60 -34.46 0.19
CA ALA A 531 -24.63 -35.76 -0.50
C ALA A 531 -24.14 -36.89 0.41
N ILE A 532 -23.06 -36.67 1.17
CA ILE A 532 -22.55 -37.64 2.14
C ILE A 532 -23.60 -37.90 3.23
N LEU A 533 -24.20 -36.86 3.82
CA LEU A 533 -25.17 -37.03 4.90
C LEU A 533 -26.44 -37.74 4.44
N LEU A 534 -26.94 -37.42 3.25
CA LEU A 534 -28.20 -37.96 2.72
C LEU A 534 -28.06 -39.39 2.18
N VAL A 535 -26.92 -39.76 1.61
CA VAL A 535 -26.76 -41.00 0.83
C VAL A 535 -25.56 -41.84 1.29
N HIS A 536 -25.27 -41.80 2.60
CA HIS A 536 -24.08 -42.37 3.26
C HIS A 536 -23.87 -43.90 3.12
N GLY A 537 -24.85 -44.65 2.58
CA GLY A 537 -24.78 -46.12 2.46
C GLY A 537 -23.86 -46.66 1.37
N SER A 538 -23.46 -45.84 0.39
CA SER A 538 -22.50 -46.23 -0.65
C SER A 538 -21.77 -45.02 -1.21
N VAL A 539 -20.45 -45.14 -1.38
CA VAL A 539 -19.63 -44.08 -1.99
C VAL A 539 -20.08 -43.79 -3.42
N LEU A 540 -20.50 -44.81 -4.17
CA LEU A 540 -21.04 -44.64 -5.52
C LEU A 540 -22.23 -43.68 -5.53
N TRP A 541 -23.22 -43.92 -4.66
CA TRP A 541 -24.41 -43.08 -4.56
C TRP A 541 -24.10 -41.67 -4.06
N VAL A 542 -23.10 -41.51 -3.17
CA VAL A 542 -22.61 -40.19 -2.75
C VAL A 542 -22.04 -39.42 -3.96
N LEU A 543 -21.21 -40.07 -4.77
CA LEU A 543 -20.58 -39.46 -5.96
C LEU A 543 -21.62 -39.07 -7.02
N ASP A 544 -22.62 -39.93 -7.27
CA ASP A 544 -23.71 -39.62 -8.18
C ASP A 544 -24.58 -38.46 -7.68
N ALA A 545 -24.93 -38.45 -6.39
CA ALA A 545 -25.66 -37.35 -5.77
C ALA A 545 -24.88 -36.02 -5.86
N MET A 546 -23.55 -36.07 -5.69
CA MET A 546 -22.68 -34.91 -5.91
C MET A 546 -22.70 -34.42 -7.35
N GLY A 547 -22.54 -35.31 -8.33
CA GLY A 547 -22.53 -34.96 -9.76
C GLY A 547 -23.86 -34.38 -10.23
N ILE A 548 -24.98 -35.00 -9.84
CA ILE A 548 -26.33 -34.51 -10.12
C ILE A 548 -26.54 -33.14 -9.46
N GLY A 549 -26.20 -33.02 -8.17
CA GLY A 549 -26.35 -31.77 -7.44
C GLY A 549 -25.54 -30.62 -8.05
N TRP A 550 -24.27 -30.83 -8.39
CA TRP A 550 -23.45 -29.85 -9.11
C TRP A 550 -24.07 -29.44 -10.44
N THR A 551 -24.63 -30.40 -11.18
CA THR A 551 -25.29 -30.15 -12.46
C THR A 551 -26.54 -29.30 -12.29
N VAL A 552 -27.40 -29.61 -11.32
CA VAL A 552 -28.64 -28.87 -11.05
C VAL A 552 -28.35 -27.44 -10.60
N VAL A 553 -27.50 -27.26 -9.58
CA VAL A 553 -27.21 -25.93 -9.03
C VAL A 553 -26.49 -25.05 -10.06
N SER A 554 -25.51 -25.60 -10.78
CA SER A 554 -24.79 -24.86 -11.83
C SER A 554 -25.70 -24.56 -13.03
N GLY A 555 -26.57 -25.50 -13.42
CA GLY A 555 -27.56 -25.32 -14.48
C GLY A 555 -28.53 -24.19 -14.16
N LEU A 556 -29.05 -24.12 -12.93
CA LEU A 556 -29.91 -23.02 -12.47
C LEU A 556 -29.17 -21.67 -12.46
N ALA A 557 -27.89 -21.66 -12.08
CA ALA A 557 -27.07 -20.46 -12.15
C ALA A 557 -26.88 -19.98 -13.61
N LEU A 558 -26.61 -20.91 -14.54
CA LEU A 558 -26.44 -20.61 -15.96
C LEU A 558 -27.74 -20.16 -16.64
N ALA A 559 -28.88 -20.74 -16.28
CA ALA A 559 -30.19 -20.39 -16.83
C ALA A 559 -30.60 -18.93 -16.54
N ARG A 560 -30.06 -18.33 -15.47
CA ARG A 560 -30.26 -16.91 -15.13
C ARG A 560 -29.33 -15.95 -15.88
N LEU A 561 -28.39 -16.47 -16.67
CA LEU A 561 -27.44 -15.65 -17.43
C LEU A 561 -27.96 -15.41 -18.86
N PRO A 562 -27.70 -14.24 -19.46
CA PRO A 562 -28.03 -14.01 -20.86
C PRO A 562 -27.15 -14.89 -21.75
N ILE A 563 -27.75 -15.83 -22.47
CA ILE A 563 -27.08 -16.71 -23.44
C ILE A 563 -27.35 -16.16 -24.85
N ASN A 564 -26.29 -16.03 -25.65
CA ASN A 564 -26.41 -15.56 -27.04
C ASN A 564 -25.52 -16.40 -27.96
N PHE A 565 -26.02 -16.80 -29.13
CA PHE A 565 -25.28 -17.57 -30.13
C PHE A 565 -24.67 -16.70 -31.24
N ARG A 566 -24.88 -15.38 -31.22
CA ARG A 566 -24.32 -14.46 -32.21
C ARG A 566 -22.80 -14.43 -32.13
N GLY A 567 -22.12 -14.69 -33.26
CA GLY A 567 -20.66 -14.70 -33.33
C GLY A 567 -20.00 -15.91 -32.65
N ILE A 568 -20.73 -17.00 -32.42
CA ILE A 568 -20.26 -18.19 -31.70
C ILE A 568 -18.94 -18.76 -32.24
N ARG A 569 -18.73 -18.75 -33.58
CA ARG A 569 -17.51 -19.23 -34.22
C ARG A 569 -16.26 -18.46 -33.77
N GLU A 570 -16.37 -17.15 -33.60
CA GLU A 570 -15.26 -16.31 -33.10
C GLU A 570 -14.95 -16.64 -31.64
N ARG A 571 -15.99 -16.75 -30.80
CA ARG A 571 -15.87 -17.04 -29.36
C ARG A 571 -15.30 -18.44 -29.10
N LEU A 572 -15.73 -19.44 -29.87
CA LEU A 572 -15.16 -20.79 -29.84
C LEU A 572 -13.69 -20.77 -30.19
N ARG A 573 -13.30 -20.02 -31.24
CA ARG A 573 -11.91 -19.88 -31.65
C ARG A 573 -11.07 -19.20 -30.56
N GLU A 574 -11.59 -18.18 -29.90
CA GLU A 574 -10.91 -17.50 -28.79
C GLU A 574 -10.70 -18.42 -27.59
N LEU A 575 -11.75 -19.12 -27.13
CA LEU A 575 -11.66 -20.04 -26.00
C LEU A 575 -10.73 -21.21 -26.29
N THR A 576 -10.85 -21.86 -27.45
CA THR A 576 -9.99 -23.02 -27.80
C THR A 576 -8.54 -22.61 -28.03
N ARG A 577 -8.28 -21.48 -28.71
CA ARG A 577 -6.91 -20.96 -28.92
C ARG A 577 -6.24 -20.56 -27.60
N PHE A 578 -7.04 -20.17 -26.61
CA PHE A 578 -6.55 -19.84 -25.28
C PHE A 578 -6.37 -21.09 -24.40
N GLY A 579 -7.38 -21.96 -24.34
CA GLY A 579 -7.46 -23.08 -23.40
C GLY A 579 -6.63 -24.31 -23.79
N VAL A 580 -6.77 -24.81 -25.02
CA VAL A 580 -6.12 -26.06 -25.47
C VAL A 580 -4.60 -26.05 -25.23
N PRO A 581 -3.84 -24.98 -25.57
CA PRO A 581 -2.39 -24.98 -25.36
C PRO A 581 -1.96 -24.92 -23.89
N ARG A 582 -2.88 -24.65 -22.94
CA ARG A 582 -2.59 -24.56 -21.51
C ARG A 582 -2.81 -25.87 -20.77
N THR A 583 -3.72 -26.72 -21.26
CA THR A 583 -4.05 -28.01 -20.63
C THR A 583 -2.81 -28.87 -20.29
N PRO A 584 -1.79 -29.03 -21.16
CA PRO A 584 -0.59 -29.78 -20.80
C PRO A 584 0.18 -29.20 -19.61
N GLY A 585 0.15 -27.89 -19.42
CA GLY A 585 0.80 -27.23 -18.29
C GLY A 585 0.21 -27.64 -16.94
N GLU A 586 -1.11 -27.87 -16.88
CA GLU A 586 -1.78 -28.31 -15.65
C GLU A 586 -1.36 -29.73 -15.26
N PHE A 587 -1.22 -30.64 -16.24
CA PHE A 587 -0.64 -31.96 -16.02
C PHE A 587 0.79 -31.89 -15.50
N VAL A 588 1.62 -31.04 -16.12
CA VAL A 588 3.00 -30.86 -15.68
C VAL A 588 3.06 -30.29 -14.26
N SER A 589 2.12 -29.43 -13.86
CA SER A 589 2.02 -28.96 -12.47
C SER A 589 1.73 -30.11 -11.50
N LEU A 590 0.83 -31.03 -11.86
CA LEU A 590 0.54 -32.22 -11.04
C LEU A 590 1.77 -33.14 -10.96
N LEU A 591 2.44 -33.37 -12.09
CA LEU A 591 3.67 -34.18 -12.15
C LEU A 591 4.79 -33.57 -11.34
N LEU A 592 4.98 -32.24 -11.37
CA LEU A 592 6.00 -31.54 -10.60
C LEU A 592 5.84 -31.78 -9.08
N PHE A 593 4.61 -31.80 -8.58
CA PHE A 593 4.34 -32.08 -7.16
C PHE A 593 4.31 -33.58 -6.83
N ALA A 594 4.03 -34.46 -7.79
CA ALA A 594 4.10 -35.91 -7.57
C ALA A 594 5.53 -36.46 -7.63
N MET A 595 6.39 -35.83 -8.45
CA MET A 595 7.71 -36.33 -8.82
C MET A 595 8.64 -36.62 -7.62
N PRO A 596 8.75 -35.78 -6.58
CA PRO A 596 9.68 -36.04 -5.47
C PRO A 596 9.36 -37.34 -4.73
N GLY A 597 8.08 -37.60 -4.47
CA GLY A 597 7.64 -38.84 -3.85
C GLY A 597 7.88 -40.06 -4.73
N ILE A 598 7.62 -39.94 -6.04
CA ILE A 598 7.85 -41.03 -7.01
C ILE A 598 9.34 -41.38 -7.07
N LEU A 599 10.24 -40.38 -7.18
CA LEU A 599 11.68 -40.65 -7.26
C LEU A 599 12.20 -41.33 -6.00
N VAL A 600 11.77 -40.86 -4.82
CA VAL A 600 12.23 -41.42 -3.53
C VAL A 600 11.69 -42.82 -3.29
N ALA A 601 10.45 -43.10 -3.70
CA ALA A 601 9.88 -44.45 -3.60
C ALA A 601 10.70 -45.49 -4.39
N HIS A 602 11.27 -45.10 -5.54
CA HIS A 602 12.08 -45.99 -6.38
C HIS A 602 13.55 -46.05 -5.97
N SER A 603 14.08 -45.02 -5.29
CA SER A 603 15.52 -44.97 -4.94
C SER A 603 15.85 -45.26 -3.49
N ALA A 604 14.88 -45.15 -2.57
CA ALA A 604 15.08 -45.34 -1.14
C ALA A 604 14.09 -46.37 -0.58
N ASP A 605 12.93 -45.91 -0.09
CA ASP A 605 11.87 -46.77 0.45
C ASP A 605 10.53 -46.02 0.41
N ILE A 606 9.43 -46.77 0.39
CA ILE A 606 8.07 -46.21 0.32
C ILE A 606 7.71 -45.41 1.58
N ARG A 607 8.26 -45.77 2.76
CA ARG A 607 8.05 -45.01 4.00
C ARG A 607 8.67 -43.61 3.90
N VAL A 608 9.87 -43.51 3.34
CA VAL A 608 10.57 -42.23 3.12
C VAL A 608 9.87 -41.38 2.07
N ALA A 609 9.34 -42.02 1.02
CA ALA A 609 8.51 -41.36 0.03
C ALA A 609 7.24 -40.75 0.64
N GLY A 610 6.62 -41.43 1.62
CA GLY A 610 5.49 -40.90 2.39
C GLY A 610 5.83 -39.60 3.14
N MET A 611 7.02 -39.54 3.75
CA MET A 611 7.51 -38.34 4.45
C MET A 611 7.70 -37.15 3.48
N VAL A 612 8.26 -37.41 2.29
CA VAL A 612 8.43 -36.41 1.23
C VAL A 612 7.08 -35.94 0.68
N ALA A 613 6.16 -36.87 0.43
CA ALA A 613 4.81 -36.55 -0.05
C ALA A 613 4.06 -35.63 0.93
N PHE A 614 4.23 -35.83 2.24
CA PHE A 614 3.68 -34.95 3.26
C PHE A 614 4.24 -33.52 3.17
N GLY A 615 5.56 -33.36 3.05
CA GLY A 615 6.19 -32.05 2.86
C GLY A 615 5.71 -31.33 1.60
N VAL A 616 5.61 -32.05 0.47
CA VAL A 616 5.13 -31.49 -0.80
C VAL A 616 3.63 -31.13 -0.72
N ALA A 617 2.84 -31.93 -0.02
CA ALA A 617 1.43 -31.63 0.25
C ALA A 617 1.27 -30.35 1.09
N ALA A 618 2.13 -30.11 2.08
CA ALA A 618 2.12 -28.87 2.86
C ALA A 618 2.35 -27.63 1.97
N VAL A 619 3.33 -27.67 1.07
CA VAL A 619 3.57 -26.60 0.08
C VAL A 619 2.37 -26.40 -0.85
N SER A 620 1.78 -27.50 -1.33
CA SER A 620 0.58 -27.46 -2.17
C SER A 620 -0.59 -26.79 -1.45
N MET A 621 -0.81 -27.13 -0.18
CA MET A 621 -1.89 -26.59 0.66
C MET A 621 -1.74 -25.09 0.90
N ILE A 622 -0.51 -24.60 1.13
CA ILE A 622 -0.24 -23.15 1.23
C ILE A 622 -0.64 -22.45 -0.06
N GLY A 623 -0.30 -23.02 -1.22
CA GLY A 623 -0.73 -22.46 -2.50
C GLY A 623 -2.23 -22.46 -2.72
N SER A 624 -2.92 -23.53 -2.31
CA SER A 624 -4.39 -23.59 -2.35
C SER A 624 -5.01 -22.48 -1.51
N GLY A 625 -4.47 -22.20 -0.32
CA GLY A 625 -4.91 -21.07 0.51
C GLY A 625 -4.77 -19.70 -0.16
N LEU A 626 -3.93 -19.57 -1.19
CA LEU A 626 -3.71 -18.34 -1.96
C LEU A 626 -4.51 -18.26 -3.27
N THR A 627 -5.20 -19.34 -3.68
CA THR A 627 -6.03 -19.32 -4.90
C THR A 627 -7.16 -18.27 -4.90
N PRO A 628 -7.76 -17.84 -3.77
CA PRO A 628 -8.71 -16.71 -3.75
C PRO A 628 -8.16 -15.45 -4.41
N ILE A 629 -6.86 -15.23 -4.29
CA ILE A 629 -6.17 -14.09 -4.90
C ILE A 629 -6.22 -14.20 -6.41
N SER A 630 -5.92 -15.37 -6.95
CA SER A 630 -5.96 -15.62 -8.39
C SER A 630 -7.38 -15.43 -8.95
N PHE A 631 -8.40 -15.84 -8.19
CA PHE A 631 -9.80 -15.71 -8.60
C PHE A 631 -10.26 -14.26 -8.74
N VAL A 632 -9.79 -13.37 -7.87
CA VAL A 632 -10.11 -11.94 -7.91
C VAL A 632 -9.19 -11.18 -8.87
N LEU A 633 -7.90 -11.50 -8.89
CA LEU A 633 -6.90 -10.73 -9.64
C LEU A 633 -7.00 -10.93 -11.15
N LEU A 634 -7.34 -12.14 -11.64
CA LEU A 634 -7.47 -12.41 -13.07
C LEU A 634 -8.49 -11.48 -13.78
N PRO A 635 -9.78 -11.41 -13.37
CA PRO A 635 -10.75 -10.55 -14.04
C PRO A 635 -10.44 -9.06 -13.88
N VAL A 636 -9.86 -8.65 -12.74
CA VAL A 636 -9.40 -7.28 -12.52
C VAL A 636 -8.27 -6.93 -13.49
N ALA A 637 -7.26 -7.80 -13.60
CA ALA A 637 -6.12 -7.60 -14.49
C ALA A 637 -6.56 -7.56 -15.96
N ALA A 638 -7.43 -8.49 -16.37
CA ALA A 638 -7.96 -8.55 -17.73
C ALA A 638 -8.69 -7.25 -18.11
N ARG A 639 -9.52 -6.73 -17.21
CA ARG A 639 -10.26 -5.47 -17.42
C ARG A 639 -9.35 -4.24 -17.47
N LEU A 640 -8.39 -4.15 -16.55
CA LEU A 640 -7.45 -3.01 -16.52
C LEU A 640 -6.56 -3.01 -17.77
N LEU A 641 -6.14 -4.17 -18.25
CA LEU A 641 -5.38 -4.31 -19.49
C LEU A 641 -6.21 -3.93 -20.72
N ALA A 642 -7.46 -4.40 -20.80
CA ALA A 642 -8.38 -4.01 -21.88
C ALA A 642 -8.62 -2.50 -21.91
N ALA A 643 -8.77 -1.88 -20.73
CA ALA A 643 -8.93 -0.44 -20.58
C ALA A 643 -7.63 0.39 -20.73
N GLY A 644 -6.48 -0.25 -20.99
CA GLY A 644 -5.18 0.43 -21.10
C GLY A 644 -4.63 1.01 -19.78
N LYS A 645 -5.20 0.64 -18.62
CA LYS A 645 -4.88 1.19 -17.29
C LYS A 645 -3.71 0.47 -16.60
N VAL A 646 -2.54 0.45 -17.25
CA VAL A 646 -1.35 -0.30 -16.76
C VAL A 646 -0.85 0.21 -15.40
N ARG A 647 -0.93 1.53 -15.13
CA ARG A 647 -0.53 2.10 -13.83
C ARG A 647 -1.41 1.60 -12.68
N GLN A 648 -2.71 1.49 -12.91
CA GLN A 648 -3.64 0.97 -11.91
C GLN A 648 -3.42 -0.52 -11.68
N LEU A 649 -3.18 -1.29 -12.76
CA LEU A 649 -2.79 -2.70 -12.67
C LEU A 649 -1.54 -2.89 -11.82
N ARG A 650 -0.53 -2.04 -12.00
CA ARG A 650 0.71 -2.09 -11.21
C ARG A 650 0.42 -1.97 -9.71
N SER A 651 -0.36 -0.97 -9.29
CA SER A 651 -0.72 -0.78 -7.89
C SER A 651 -1.44 -2.01 -7.34
N GLU A 652 -2.42 -2.53 -8.09
CA GLU A 652 -3.18 -3.72 -7.71
C GLU A 652 -2.28 -4.95 -7.52
N VAL A 653 -1.34 -5.17 -8.44
CA VAL A 653 -0.44 -6.33 -8.38
C VAL A 653 0.59 -6.17 -7.26
N VAL A 654 1.17 -4.99 -7.07
CA VAL A 654 2.19 -4.75 -6.03
C VAL A 654 1.60 -4.93 -4.62
N ASP A 655 0.42 -4.36 -4.34
CA ASP A 655 -0.24 -4.48 -3.03
C ASP A 655 -0.50 -5.96 -2.69
N VAL A 656 -1.12 -6.66 -3.63
CA VAL A 656 -1.54 -8.05 -3.45
C VAL A 656 -0.33 -8.98 -3.33
N VAL A 657 0.67 -8.83 -4.20
CA VAL A 657 1.89 -9.65 -4.16
C VAL A 657 2.69 -9.37 -2.89
N GLY A 658 2.83 -8.10 -2.49
CA GLY A 658 3.56 -7.71 -1.28
C GLY A 658 2.93 -8.33 -0.02
N ILE A 659 1.61 -8.20 0.14
CA ILE A 659 0.88 -8.80 1.27
C ILE A 659 1.01 -10.33 1.25
N THR A 660 0.86 -10.95 0.07
CA THR A 660 0.88 -12.40 -0.07
C THR A 660 2.25 -12.99 0.26
N LEU A 661 3.32 -12.39 -0.26
CA LEU A 661 4.68 -12.85 0.02
C LEU A 661 5.07 -12.61 1.47
N ALA A 662 4.66 -11.48 2.07
CA ALA A 662 4.89 -11.23 3.49
C ALA A 662 4.15 -12.24 4.37
N ALA A 663 2.87 -12.49 4.10
CA ALA A 663 2.07 -13.47 4.83
C ALA A 663 2.61 -14.91 4.66
N THR A 664 3.01 -15.26 3.44
CA THR A 664 3.61 -16.58 3.15
C THR A 664 4.96 -16.73 3.84
N LEU A 665 5.80 -15.70 3.84
CA LEU A 665 7.09 -15.73 4.54
C LEU A 665 6.89 -15.94 6.04
N VAL A 666 5.95 -15.21 6.65
CA VAL A 666 5.58 -15.41 8.06
C VAL A 666 5.10 -16.85 8.28
N LEU A 667 4.20 -17.35 7.43
CA LEU A 667 3.68 -18.71 7.54
C LEU A 667 4.79 -19.76 7.38
N VAL A 668 5.72 -19.59 6.45
CA VAL A 668 6.86 -20.50 6.25
C VAL A 668 7.77 -20.48 7.47
N VAL A 669 8.14 -19.31 7.99
CA VAL A 669 8.98 -19.23 9.19
C VAL A 669 8.28 -19.85 10.41
N LEU A 670 6.96 -19.68 10.54
CA LEU A 670 6.19 -20.42 11.54
C LEU A 670 6.32 -21.92 11.26
N LEU A 671 5.88 -22.43 10.12
CA LEU A 671 5.90 -23.86 9.82
C LEU A 671 7.29 -24.50 9.94
N GLU A 672 8.37 -23.78 9.62
CA GLU A 672 9.77 -24.20 9.81
C GLU A 672 10.12 -24.46 11.27
N VAL A 673 9.71 -23.54 12.15
CA VAL A 673 10.01 -23.64 13.57
C VAL A 673 9.08 -24.64 14.25
N PHE A 674 7.80 -24.66 13.87
CA PHE A 674 6.78 -25.59 14.35
C PHE A 674 6.83 -26.98 13.69
N ALA A 675 7.72 -27.23 12.73
CA ALA A 675 7.76 -28.45 11.93
C ALA A 675 7.80 -29.74 12.78
N ALA A 676 8.68 -29.80 13.80
CA ALA A 676 8.82 -30.98 14.66
C ALA A 676 7.56 -31.28 15.49
N PRO A 677 7.04 -30.31 16.25
CA PRO A 677 5.77 -30.42 16.96
C PRO A 677 4.58 -30.76 16.06
N ILE A 678 4.47 -30.15 14.87
CA ILE A 678 3.40 -30.44 13.91
C ILE A 678 3.48 -31.90 13.46
N VAL A 679 4.67 -32.38 13.10
CA VAL A 679 4.89 -33.77 12.69
C VAL A 679 4.61 -34.73 13.83
N GLU A 680 5.04 -34.42 15.06
CA GLU A 680 4.83 -35.28 16.23
C GLU A 680 3.34 -35.37 16.61
N ILE A 681 2.59 -34.27 16.53
CA ILE A 681 1.14 -34.24 16.79
C ILE A 681 0.36 -34.94 15.66
N TYR A 682 0.74 -34.72 14.39
CA TYR A 682 -0.05 -35.16 13.24
C TYR A 682 0.30 -36.57 12.75
N LEU A 683 1.59 -36.93 12.71
CA LEU A 683 2.08 -38.22 12.25
C LEU A 683 2.53 -39.14 13.40
N GLY A 684 2.80 -38.59 14.59
CA GLY A 684 3.29 -39.33 15.76
C GLY A 684 4.82 -39.26 15.94
N PRO A 685 5.33 -39.64 17.13
CA PRO A 685 6.75 -39.48 17.49
C PRO A 685 7.73 -40.29 16.64
N ASN A 686 7.25 -41.36 15.99
CA ASN A 686 8.07 -42.20 15.09
C ASN A 686 8.48 -41.50 13.78
N PHE A 687 7.86 -40.36 13.45
CA PHE A 687 8.13 -39.60 12.22
C PHE A 687 9.06 -38.39 12.46
N LYS A 688 9.80 -38.36 13.57
CA LYS A 688 10.73 -37.28 13.89
C LYS A 688 11.78 -37.02 12.80
N SER A 689 12.15 -38.04 12.02
CA SER A 689 13.04 -37.91 10.85
C SER A 689 12.39 -37.22 9.65
N SER A 690 11.05 -37.11 9.58
CA SER A 690 10.33 -36.36 8.54
C SER A 690 10.44 -34.84 8.69
N VAL A 691 10.88 -34.36 9.85
CA VAL A 691 10.91 -32.93 10.19
C VAL A 691 11.86 -32.16 9.29
N ASP A 692 13.05 -32.71 9.05
CA ASP A 692 14.05 -32.05 8.21
C ASP A 692 13.63 -32.02 6.74
N ILE A 693 12.94 -33.08 6.29
CA ILE A 693 12.33 -33.16 4.96
C ILE A 693 11.22 -32.11 4.82
N LEU A 694 10.35 -31.98 5.83
CA LEU A 694 9.28 -30.98 5.84
C LEU A 694 9.86 -29.56 5.78
N ARG A 695 10.83 -29.23 6.64
CA ARG A 695 11.55 -27.95 6.64
C ARG A 695 12.12 -27.64 5.26
N LEU A 696 12.96 -28.53 4.74
CA LEU A 696 13.56 -28.33 3.42
C LEU A 696 12.51 -28.08 2.33
N THR A 697 11.38 -28.78 2.38
CA THR A 697 10.28 -28.62 1.41
C THR A 697 9.54 -27.28 1.58
N LEU A 698 9.32 -26.80 2.81
CA LEU A 698 8.60 -25.56 3.12
C LEU A 698 9.28 -24.31 2.56
N ILE A 699 10.60 -24.32 2.36
CA ILE A 699 11.33 -23.27 1.64
C ILE A 699 10.73 -23.04 0.23
N GLY A 700 10.14 -24.07 -0.38
CA GLY A 700 9.46 -24.00 -1.67
C GLY A 700 8.10 -23.28 -1.64
N ALA A 701 7.49 -23.03 -0.47
CA ALA A 701 6.19 -22.37 -0.39
C ALA A 701 6.23 -20.89 -0.76
N LEU A 702 7.33 -20.17 -0.45
CA LEU A 702 7.49 -18.77 -0.83
C LEU A 702 7.52 -18.55 -2.37
N PRO A 703 8.37 -19.26 -3.15
CA PRO A 703 8.32 -19.14 -4.61
C PRO A 703 7.01 -19.69 -5.20
N TRP A 704 6.40 -20.72 -4.60
CA TRP A 704 5.08 -21.20 -5.03
C TRP A 704 3.98 -20.14 -4.88
N ALA A 705 3.96 -19.42 -3.75
CA ALA A 705 3.06 -18.29 -3.52
C ALA A 705 3.26 -17.16 -4.52
N ALA A 706 4.51 -16.84 -4.87
CA ALA A 706 4.82 -15.87 -5.92
C ALA A 706 4.21 -16.28 -7.26
N TYR A 707 4.36 -17.55 -7.65
CA TYR A 707 3.79 -18.09 -8.88
C TYR A 707 2.25 -18.02 -8.89
N ILE A 708 1.59 -18.53 -7.84
CA ILE A 708 0.11 -18.56 -7.76
C ILE A 708 -0.49 -17.16 -7.81
N THR A 709 0.17 -16.19 -7.17
CA THR A 709 -0.30 -14.80 -7.16
C THR A 709 -0.15 -14.17 -8.55
N LEU A 710 1.00 -14.37 -9.20
CA LEU A 710 1.35 -13.66 -10.43
C LEU A 710 0.85 -14.33 -11.72
N ARG A 711 0.57 -15.63 -11.73
CA ARG A 711 0.10 -16.36 -12.92
C ARG A 711 -1.10 -15.70 -13.58
N SER A 712 -2.01 -15.16 -12.77
CA SER A 712 -3.25 -14.50 -13.22
C SER A 712 -3.00 -13.25 -14.06
N VAL A 713 -1.93 -12.50 -13.76
CA VAL A 713 -1.55 -11.30 -14.52
C VAL A 713 -1.06 -11.69 -15.92
N ILE A 714 -0.31 -12.78 -16.00
CA ILE A 714 0.22 -13.32 -17.26
C ILE A 714 -0.93 -13.86 -18.13
N ASP A 715 -1.83 -14.64 -17.54
CA ASP A 715 -2.99 -15.20 -18.24
C ASP A 715 -3.98 -14.11 -18.70
N ALA A 716 -4.09 -13.00 -17.95
CA ALA A 716 -4.87 -11.84 -18.37
C ALA A 716 -4.31 -11.18 -19.64
N ARG A 717 -2.99 -11.08 -19.80
CA ARG A 717 -2.34 -10.42 -20.94
C ARG A 717 -2.16 -11.33 -22.14
N HIS A 718 -1.56 -12.51 -21.95
CA HIS A 718 -1.06 -13.33 -23.04
C HIS A 718 -2.06 -14.40 -23.47
N VAL A 719 -2.32 -14.49 -24.77
CA VAL A 719 -3.04 -15.64 -25.34
C VAL A 719 -2.11 -16.85 -25.43
N LYS A 720 -0.81 -16.65 -25.64
CA LYS A 720 0.20 -17.72 -25.62
C LYS A 720 0.29 -18.35 -24.21
N PRO A 721 0.51 -19.67 -24.09
CA PRO A 721 0.50 -20.38 -22.81
C PRO A 721 1.83 -20.22 -22.05
N ILE A 722 2.15 -19.00 -21.62
CA ILE A 722 3.45 -18.70 -20.99
C ILE A 722 3.64 -19.45 -19.67
N ASN A 723 2.60 -19.50 -18.82
CA ASN A 723 2.65 -20.23 -17.55
C ASN A 723 2.89 -21.73 -17.77
N ALA A 724 2.22 -22.34 -18.76
CA ALA A 724 2.44 -23.76 -19.11
C ALA A 724 3.88 -24.01 -19.57
N ARG A 725 4.44 -23.12 -20.41
CA ARG A 725 5.84 -23.19 -20.82
C ARG A 725 6.79 -23.09 -19.61
N ASN A 726 6.56 -22.14 -18.71
CA ASN A 726 7.40 -21.97 -17.52
C ASN A 726 7.34 -23.21 -16.61
N LEU A 727 6.15 -23.82 -16.44
CA LEU A 727 5.98 -25.08 -15.71
C LEU A 727 6.76 -26.23 -16.35
N VAL A 728 6.71 -26.39 -17.68
CA VAL A 728 7.49 -27.41 -18.41
C VAL A 728 8.99 -27.21 -18.18
N ILE A 729 9.48 -25.98 -18.29
CA ILE A 729 10.90 -25.67 -18.06
C ILE A 729 11.32 -26.02 -16.62
N SER A 730 10.52 -25.61 -15.63
CA SER A 730 10.79 -25.94 -14.23
C SER A 730 10.74 -27.44 -13.95
N PHE A 731 9.79 -28.17 -14.54
CA PHE A 731 9.71 -29.62 -14.40
C PHE A 731 10.92 -30.34 -15.00
N LEU A 732 11.35 -29.98 -16.20
CA LEU A 732 12.56 -30.53 -16.82
C LEU A 732 13.80 -30.25 -15.97
N LEU A 733 13.92 -29.03 -15.41
CA LEU A 733 15.01 -28.72 -14.48
C LEU A 733 14.93 -29.60 -13.23
N ALA A 734 13.74 -29.81 -12.66
CA ALA A 734 13.56 -30.64 -11.47
C ALA A 734 14.05 -32.08 -11.71
N VAL A 735 13.71 -32.65 -12.86
CA VAL A 735 14.19 -33.99 -13.26
C VAL A 735 15.71 -34.01 -13.39
N VAL A 736 16.30 -33.07 -14.13
CA VAL A 736 17.77 -33.01 -14.32
C VAL A 736 18.51 -32.81 -13.00
N LEU A 737 18.06 -31.87 -12.16
CA LEU A 737 18.67 -31.60 -10.85
C LEU A 737 18.56 -32.80 -9.91
N ALA A 738 17.45 -33.55 -9.94
CA ALA A 738 17.32 -34.74 -9.11
C ALA A 738 18.38 -35.80 -9.45
N PHE A 739 18.78 -35.94 -10.72
CA PHE A 739 19.87 -36.84 -11.10
C PHE A 739 21.27 -36.28 -10.78
N VAL A 740 21.48 -34.97 -10.96
CA VAL A 740 22.79 -34.33 -10.69
C VAL A 740 23.09 -34.27 -9.20
N LEU A 741 22.12 -33.85 -8.37
CA LEU A 741 22.28 -33.69 -6.93
C LEU A 741 22.49 -35.03 -6.20
N ARG A 742 22.06 -36.16 -6.79
CA ARG A 742 22.38 -37.50 -6.27
C ARG A 742 23.87 -37.80 -6.20
N ARG A 743 24.72 -37.06 -6.92
CA ARG A 743 26.18 -37.20 -6.85
C ARG A 743 26.77 -36.65 -5.54
N VAL A 744 26.04 -35.78 -4.83
CA VAL A 744 26.54 -35.00 -3.68
C VAL A 744 25.61 -35.05 -2.46
N ALA A 745 24.37 -35.52 -2.61
CA ALA A 745 23.39 -35.66 -1.53
C ALA A 745 22.63 -36.99 -1.65
N ASP A 746 22.03 -37.44 -0.56
CA ASP A 746 21.22 -38.66 -0.53
C ASP A 746 19.98 -38.55 -1.47
N PRO A 747 19.40 -39.68 -1.90
CA PRO A 747 18.28 -39.68 -2.85
C PRO A 747 17.05 -38.89 -2.41
N THR A 748 16.85 -38.72 -1.09
CA THR A 748 15.71 -37.98 -0.52
C THR A 748 15.96 -36.49 -0.58
N THR A 749 17.09 -36.03 -0.03
CA THR A 749 17.46 -34.62 -0.02
C THR A 749 17.63 -34.09 -1.44
N SER A 750 18.22 -34.87 -2.35
CA SER A 750 18.36 -34.49 -3.76
C SER A 750 17.03 -34.29 -4.48
N ALA A 751 16.04 -35.18 -4.27
CA ALA A 751 14.71 -35.05 -4.87
C ALA A 751 13.95 -33.83 -4.34
N VAL A 752 14.00 -33.58 -3.02
CA VAL A 752 13.34 -32.43 -2.39
C VAL A 752 14.01 -31.12 -2.80
N LEU A 753 15.34 -31.04 -2.80
CA LEU A 753 16.07 -29.83 -3.20
C LEU A 753 15.85 -29.50 -4.68
N ALA A 754 15.82 -30.52 -5.55
CA ALA A 754 15.50 -30.35 -6.97
C ALA A 754 14.09 -29.76 -7.18
N PHE A 755 13.09 -30.22 -6.41
CA PHE A 755 11.74 -29.66 -6.42
C PHE A 755 11.70 -28.21 -5.95
N VAL A 756 12.33 -27.90 -4.82
CA VAL A 756 12.36 -26.53 -4.27
C VAL A 756 13.04 -25.56 -5.24
N LEU A 757 14.21 -25.94 -5.80
CA LEU A 757 14.92 -25.12 -6.78
C LEU A 757 14.11 -24.92 -8.08
N ALA A 758 13.36 -25.93 -8.52
CA ALA A 758 12.46 -25.81 -9.66
C ALA A 758 11.31 -24.82 -9.42
N LEU A 759 10.77 -24.76 -8.20
CA LEU A 759 9.78 -23.76 -7.79
C LEU A 759 10.39 -22.35 -7.78
N TRP A 760 11.63 -22.18 -7.31
CA TRP A 760 12.34 -20.90 -7.37
C TRP A 760 12.54 -20.42 -8.82
N LEU A 761 12.92 -21.32 -9.73
CA LEU A 761 12.98 -20.99 -11.16
C LEU A 761 11.60 -20.57 -11.69
N LEU A 762 10.55 -21.33 -11.33
CA LEU A 762 9.17 -21.04 -11.76
C LEU A 762 8.74 -19.63 -11.33
N ALA A 763 8.99 -19.28 -10.07
CA ALA A 763 8.73 -17.96 -9.52
C ALA A 763 9.51 -16.87 -10.24
N GLY A 764 10.82 -17.07 -10.47
CA GLY A 764 11.68 -16.13 -11.18
C GLY A 764 11.19 -15.85 -12.61
N LEU A 765 10.91 -16.90 -13.39
CA LEU A 765 10.36 -16.77 -14.75
C LEU A 765 9.02 -16.04 -14.77
N THR A 766 8.18 -16.29 -13.77
CA THR A 766 6.85 -15.68 -13.63
C THR A 766 6.96 -14.21 -13.23
N MET A 767 7.85 -13.86 -12.30
CA MET A 767 8.11 -12.47 -11.89
C MET A 767 8.69 -11.63 -13.03
N ILE A 768 9.59 -12.20 -13.84
CA ILE A 768 10.14 -11.54 -15.02
C ILE A 768 9.03 -11.17 -16.00
N GLU A 769 8.14 -12.12 -16.33
CA GLU A 769 7.07 -11.86 -17.29
C GLU A 769 6.00 -10.93 -16.71
N ALA A 770 5.58 -11.12 -15.45
CA ALA A 770 4.63 -10.23 -14.80
C ALA A 770 5.16 -8.79 -14.70
N ASN A 771 6.47 -8.62 -14.48
CA ASN A 771 7.10 -7.31 -14.54
C ASN A 771 7.06 -6.70 -15.95
N ARG A 772 7.26 -7.46 -17.02
CA ARG A 772 7.11 -6.93 -18.39
C ARG A 772 5.69 -6.42 -18.67
N ILE A 773 4.67 -6.99 -18.03
CA ILE A 773 3.25 -6.64 -18.24
C ILE A 773 2.85 -5.43 -17.41
N ALA A 774 3.08 -5.49 -16.09
CA ALA A 774 2.57 -4.51 -15.13
C ALA A 774 3.65 -3.52 -14.67
N ASN A 775 4.89 -3.66 -15.13
CA ASN A 775 6.03 -2.85 -14.73
C ASN A 775 6.18 -2.82 -13.20
N ILE A 776 6.07 -4.00 -12.58
CA ILE A 776 6.08 -4.22 -11.12
C ILE A 776 7.36 -3.63 -10.49
N PHE A 777 8.50 -3.84 -11.15
CA PHE A 777 9.83 -3.32 -10.81
C PHE A 777 10.17 -1.99 -11.49
N ALA A 778 9.23 -1.34 -12.21
CA ALA A 778 9.49 0.04 -12.59
C ALA A 778 9.72 0.87 -11.35
N LYS A 779 10.60 1.85 -11.46
CA LYS A 779 10.91 2.79 -10.39
C LYS A 779 9.65 3.51 -9.87
N PRO A 780 9.34 3.48 -8.56
CA PRO A 780 8.68 4.60 -7.90
C PRO A 780 9.74 5.69 -7.71
N GLN A 781 9.82 6.63 -8.66
CA GLN A 781 10.96 7.56 -8.86
C GLN A 781 12.35 6.88 -8.92
N PRO A 782 13.34 7.47 -9.61
CA PRO A 782 14.60 6.79 -9.86
C PRO A 782 15.47 6.69 -8.60
N ARG A 783 15.34 5.58 -7.87
CA ARG A 783 16.36 5.10 -6.93
C ARG A 783 17.40 4.24 -7.67
N THR A 784 18.69 4.50 -7.48
CA THR A 784 19.80 3.79 -8.15
C THR A 784 19.88 2.30 -7.72
N ARG A 785 20.57 1.42 -8.49
CA ARG A 785 20.78 0.00 -8.09
C ARG A 785 21.42 -0.12 -6.70
N ILE A 786 22.22 0.88 -6.34
CA ILE A 786 22.88 1.04 -5.04
C ILE A 786 21.85 1.26 -3.93
N GLU A 787 20.78 2.04 -4.16
CA GLU A 787 19.74 2.29 -3.15
C GLU A 787 18.88 1.07 -2.82
N VAL A 788 18.66 0.17 -3.77
CA VAL A 788 17.94 -1.10 -3.51
C VAL A 788 18.80 -2.03 -2.64
N ALA A 789 20.08 -2.15 -2.99
CA ALA A 789 21.02 -2.96 -2.22
C ALA A 789 21.19 -2.39 -0.80
N ARG A 790 21.29 -1.06 -0.67
CA ARG A 790 21.32 -0.32 0.59
C ARG A 790 20.15 -0.66 1.52
N LEU A 791 18.91 -0.65 1.01
CA LEU A 791 17.71 -0.98 1.79
C LEU A 791 17.67 -2.46 2.19
N ALA A 792 18.10 -3.37 1.31
CA ALA A 792 18.18 -4.80 1.61
C ALA A 792 19.22 -5.09 2.70
N THR A 793 20.39 -4.46 2.64
CA THR A 793 21.44 -4.57 3.67
C THR A 793 20.97 -4.02 5.02
N LEU A 794 20.20 -2.92 5.03
CA LEU A 794 19.59 -2.42 6.27
C LEU A 794 18.50 -3.37 6.83
N ALA A 795 17.67 -3.96 5.97
CA ALA A 795 16.66 -4.94 6.41
C ALA A 795 17.27 -6.25 6.94
N ALA A 796 18.47 -6.62 6.49
CA ALA A 796 19.20 -7.81 6.98
C ALA A 796 19.91 -7.59 8.33
N LEU A 797 20.03 -6.34 8.78
CA LEU A 797 20.82 -5.95 9.97
C LEU A 797 20.42 -6.69 11.25
N PRO A 798 19.13 -6.94 11.54
CA PRO A 798 18.76 -7.66 12.75
C PRO A 798 19.26 -9.11 12.75
N VAL A 799 19.21 -9.78 11.60
CA VAL A 799 19.73 -11.14 11.42
C VAL A 799 21.26 -11.14 11.49
N ALA A 800 21.90 -10.13 10.88
CA ALA A 800 23.36 -9.96 10.94
C ALA A 800 23.87 -9.77 12.39
N ILE A 801 23.19 -8.94 13.18
CA ILE A 801 23.50 -8.74 14.61
C ILE A 801 23.26 -10.02 15.42
N LEU A 802 22.30 -10.86 15.01
CA LEU A 802 21.98 -12.12 15.70
C LEU A 802 22.98 -13.25 15.38
N VAL A 803 23.37 -13.40 14.12
CA VAL A 803 24.15 -14.55 13.62
C VAL A 803 25.65 -14.39 13.81
N SER A 804 26.13 -13.14 13.78
CA SER A 804 27.50 -12.83 14.20
C SER A 804 27.66 -13.32 15.66
N SER A 805 28.84 -13.76 16.13
CA SER A 805 29.13 -13.93 17.58
C SER A 805 30.65 -13.92 17.82
N PRO A 806 31.13 -13.58 19.04
CA PRO A 806 32.55 -13.72 19.39
C PRO A 806 33.05 -15.17 19.21
N GLN A 807 32.17 -16.15 19.41
CA GLN A 807 32.43 -17.58 19.25
C GLN A 807 32.47 -18.03 17.77
N ARG A 808 32.05 -17.16 16.84
CA ARG A 808 32.03 -17.41 15.38
C ARG A 808 32.71 -16.25 14.63
N PRO A 809 34.00 -15.99 14.89
CA PRO A 809 34.69 -14.79 14.40
C PRO A 809 34.72 -14.73 12.86
N ALA A 810 34.84 -15.87 12.18
CA ALA A 810 34.81 -15.92 10.71
C ALA A 810 33.48 -15.45 10.10
N VAL A 811 32.35 -15.89 10.67
CA VAL A 811 31.01 -15.49 10.22
C VAL A 811 30.77 -14.02 10.51
N ALA A 812 31.18 -13.57 11.70
CA ALA A 812 31.09 -12.18 12.13
C ALA A 812 31.88 -11.23 11.20
N LEU A 813 33.08 -11.65 10.78
CA LEU A 813 33.96 -10.89 9.90
C LEU A 813 33.41 -10.81 8.47
N VAL A 814 32.86 -11.90 7.92
CA VAL A 814 32.20 -11.90 6.60
C VAL A 814 30.99 -10.97 6.58
N ILE A 815 30.16 -11.02 7.62
CA ILE A 815 29.00 -10.13 7.76
C ILE A 815 29.47 -8.67 7.82
N SER A 816 30.42 -8.35 8.71
CA SER A 816 30.98 -7.00 8.85
C SER A 816 31.54 -6.49 7.52
N PHE A 817 32.30 -7.32 6.79
CA PHE A 817 32.84 -7.00 5.47
C PHE A 817 31.74 -6.67 4.45
N GLY A 818 30.63 -7.42 4.43
CA GLY A 818 29.48 -7.12 3.58
C GLY A 818 28.87 -5.75 3.83
N TYR A 819 28.76 -5.33 5.11
CA TYR A 819 28.30 -3.98 5.47
C TYR A 819 29.31 -2.91 5.08
N ILE A 820 30.61 -3.15 5.25
CA ILE A 820 31.67 -2.21 4.85
C ILE A 820 31.65 -1.99 3.33
N VAL A 821 31.57 -3.06 2.53
CA VAL A 821 31.46 -2.96 1.06
C VAL A 821 30.24 -2.12 0.67
N MET A 822 29.09 -2.35 1.31
CA MET A 822 27.89 -1.54 1.06
C MET A 822 28.07 -0.07 1.46
N ALA A 823 28.74 0.17 2.59
CA ALA A 823 29.04 1.51 3.07
C ALA A 823 29.95 2.29 2.11
N LEU A 824 30.92 1.62 1.47
CA LEU A 824 31.80 2.23 0.46
C LEU A 824 31.01 2.75 -0.75
N PHE A 825 29.99 2.01 -1.21
CA PHE A 825 29.10 2.46 -2.29
C PHE A 825 28.16 3.60 -1.87
N SER A 826 27.88 3.72 -0.57
CA SER A 826 26.99 4.74 0.00
C SER A 826 27.76 5.91 0.63
N PHE A 827 29.09 5.91 0.53
CA PHE A 827 29.94 6.82 1.29
C PHE A 827 29.85 8.25 0.77
N ARG A 828 29.69 9.20 1.69
CA ARG A 828 29.72 10.64 1.41
C ARG A 828 30.53 11.36 2.48
N LEU A 829 31.33 12.34 2.07
CA LEU A 829 32.15 13.20 2.94
C LEU A 829 31.31 14.30 3.62
N SER A 830 30.31 13.89 4.41
CA SER A 830 29.52 14.81 5.25
C SER A 830 30.26 15.17 6.55
N ARG A 831 29.89 16.30 7.17
CA ARG A 831 30.47 16.72 8.46
C ARG A 831 30.19 15.68 9.55
N ALA A 832 28.99 15.10 9.59
CA ALA A 832 28.64 14.07 10.56
C ALA A 832 29.40 12.76 10.33
N ASN A 833 29.55 12.29 9.08
CA ASN A 833 30.34 11.09 8.79
C ASN A 833 31.81 11.28 9.18
N ARG A 834 32.40 12.47 8.94
CA ARG A 834 33.78 12.76 9.37
C ARG A 834 33.96 12.75 10.89
N LEU A 835 33.05 13.40 11.61
CA LEU A 835 33.11 13.44 13.08
C LEU A 835 32.83 12.06 13.70
N MET A 836 31.88 11.31 13.13
CA MET A 836 31.61 9.93 13.55
C MET A 836 32.81 9.01 13.29
N LEU A 837 33.46 9.11 12.12
CA LEU A 837 34.64 8.30 11.80
C LEU A 837 35.84 8.69 12.67
N ALA A 838 36.03 9.99 12.94
CA ALA A 838 37.06 10.46 13.86
C ALA A 838 36.84 9.91 15.27
N TYR A 839 35.59 9.92 15.75
CA TYR A 839 35.22 9.30 17.02
C TYR A 839 35.51 7.79 17.05
N VAL A 840 35.06 7.04 16.04
CA VAL A 840 35.30 5.59 15.94
C VAL A 840 36.81 5.29 15.89
N GLY A 841 37.59 6.08 15.14
CA GLY A 841 39.04 5.95 15.07
C GLY A 841 39.74 6.25 16.39
N LEU A 842 39.28 7.27 17.13
CA LEU A 842 39.80 7.59 18.46
C LEU A 842 39.52 6.47 19.48
N VAL A 843 38.32 5.88 19.44
CA VAL A 843 37.96 4.73 20.29
C VAL A 843 38.84 3.53 19.96
N ALA A 844 39.01 3.21 18.67
CA ALA A 844 39.86 2.11 18.24
C ALA A 844 41.33 2.32 18.63
N ALA A 845 41.85 3.54 18.47
CA ALA A 845 43.21 3.90 18.88
C ALA A 845 43.39 3.74 20.39
N TRP A 846 42.44 4.22 21.19
CA TRP A 846 42.50 4.06 22.65
C TRP A 846 42.46 2.61 23.09
N MET A 847 41.56 1.80 22.51
CA MET A 847 41.50 0.37 22.78
C MET A 847 42.78 -0.35 22.40
N THR A 848 43.43 0.05 21.29
CA THR A 848 44.73 -0.48 20.88
C THR A 848 45.83 -0.13 21.87
N ILE A 849 45.86 1.12 22.36
CA ILE A 849 46.80 1.56 23.40
C ILE A 849 46.60 0.76 24.70
N SER A 850 45.35 0.58 25.12
CA SER A 850 45.01 -0.20 26.31
C SER A 850 45.39 -1.67 26.15
N TRP A 851 45.17 -2.28 24.98
CA TRP A 851 45.57 -3.66 24.69
C TRP A 851 47.10 -3.84 24.65
N LEU A 852 47.82 -2.94 23.97
CA LEU A 852 49.29 -2.95 23.94
C LEU A 852 49.87 -2.83 25.36
N ARG A 853 49.29 -1.95 26.17
CA ARG A 853 49.69 -1.80 27.58
C ARG A 853 49.41 -3.08 28.38
N SER A 854 48.27 -3.72 28.15
CA SER A 854 47.90 -4.99 28.80
C SER A 854 48.81 -6.15 28.41
N THR A 855 49.31 -6.14 27.17
CA THR A 855 50.13 -7.23 26.60
C THR A 855 51.61 -7.09 26.94
N TYR A 856 52.14 -5.86 26.92
CA TYR A 856 53.59 -5.64 26.99
C TYR A 856 54.06 -4.93 28.26
N LEU A 857 53.18 -4.22 28.97
CA LEU A 857 53.55 -3.37 30.11
C LEU A 857 52.92 -3.80 31.43
N LEU A 858 51.78 -4.50 31.39
CA LEU A 858 51.06 -4.97 32.57
C LEU A 858 51.25 -6.49 32.74
N HIS A 859 51.47 -6.93 33.97
CA HIS A 859 51.69 -8.35 34.29
C HIS A 859 50.37 -9.10 34.53
N LEU A 860 49.54 -9.19 33.49
CA LEU A 860 48.30 -9.99 33.51
C LEU A 860 48.60 -11.49 33.34
N ASN A 861 47.74 -12.35 33.89
CA ASN A 861 47.87 -13.79 33.70
C ASN A 861 47.43 -14.23 32.28
N SER A 862 47.75 -15.47 31.90
CA SER A 862 47.48 -15.97 30.53
C SER A 862 45.99 -16.01 30.16
N GLU A 863 45.11 -16.27 31.13
CA GLU A 863 43.66 -16.27 30.91
C GLU A 863 43.11 -14.85 30.71
N GLN A 864 43.56 -13.90 31.52
CA GLN A 864 43.22 -12.48 31.41
C GLN A 864 43.72 -11.88 30.10
N LEU A 865 44.94 -12.21 29.71
CA LEU A 865 45.52 -11.72 28.46
C LEU A 865 44.80 -12.31 27.23
N SER A 866 44.47 -13.60 27.27
CA SER A 866 43.68 -14.26 26.23
C SER A 866 42.29 -13.64 26.10
N TYR A 867 41.59 -13.44 27.22
CA TYR A 867 40.29 -12.79 27.25
C TYR A 867 40.35 -11.34 26.74
N GLY A 868 41.31 -10.54 27.25
CA GLY A 868 41.52 -9.15 26.83
C GLY A 868 41.86 -9.02 25.35
N THR A 869 42.61 -9.97 24.79
CA THR A 869 42.95 -10.01 23.36
C THR A 869 41.75 -10.36 22.50
N GLN A 870 40.97 -11.38 22.85
CA GLN A 870 39.74 -11.73 22.13
C GLN A 870 38.73 -10.57 22.15
N LYS A 871 38.60 -9.90 23.29
CA LYS A 871 37.75 -8.72 23.49
C LYS A 871 38.19 -7.57 22.59
N PHE A 872 39.49 -7.27 22.56
CA PHE A 872 40.08 -6.26 21.68
C PHE A 872 39.84 -6.58 20.20
N GLU A 873 40.21 -7.78 19.76
CA GLU A 873 40.13 -8.18 18.35
C GLU A 873 38.70 -8.10 17.84
N TYR A 874 37.77 -8.65 18.60
CA TYR A 874 36.37 -8.67 18.24
C TYR A 874 35.76 -7.25 18.22
N PHE A 875 36.05 -6.43 19.24
CA PHE A 875 35.50 -5.08 19.30
C PHE A 875 36.06 -4.16 18.20
N VAL A 876 37.38 -4.16 18.00
CA VAL A 876 38.06 -3.25 17.08
C VAL A 876 37.91 -3.66 15.62
N PHE A 877 37.96 -4.96 15.30
CA PHE A 877 37.92 -5.43 13.90
C PHE A 877 36.53 -5.84 13.42
N VAL A 878 35.57 -6.09 14.32
CA VAL A 878 34.21 -6.51 13.93
C VAL A 878 33.17 -5.46 14.31
N VAL A 879 33.08 -5.10 15.59
CA VAL A 879 31.97 -4.28 16.11
C VAL A 879 32.04 -2.83 15.62
N LEU A 880 33.17 -2.15 15.82
CA LEU A 880 33.36 -0.74 15.44
C LEU A 880 33.22 -0.52 13.91
N PRO A 881 33.84 -1.33 13.04
CA PRO A 881 33.70 -1.16 11.59
C PRO A 881 32.27 -1.41 11.10
N MET A 882 31.58 -2.42 11.65
CA MET A 882 30.18 -2.70 11.29
C MET A 882 29.26 -1.56 11.72
N ALA A 883 29.44 -1.02 12.93
CA ALA A 883 28.67 0.10 13.44
C ALA A 883 28.88 1.38 12.61
N ALA A 884 30.13 1.68 12.25
CA ALA A 884 30.46 2.78 11.36
C ALA A 884 29.86 2.59 9.96
N ALA A 885 29.93 1.38 9.41
CA ALA A 885 29.38 1.04 8.11
C ALA A 885 27.85 1.22 8.07
N VAL A 886 27.13 0.69 9.06
CA VAL A 886 25.68 0.88 9.19
C VAL A 886 25.33 2.37 9.32
N ALA A 887 26.06 3.10 10.15
CA ALA A 887 25.85 4.54 10.30
C ALA A 887 26.08 5.29 8.99
N ILE A 888 27.07 4.92 8.17
CA ILE A 888 27.29 5.50 6.83
C ILE A 888 26.13 5.16 5.89
N ILE A 889 25.64 3.92 5.90
CA ILE A 889 24.53 3.44 5.07
C ILE A 889 23.22 4.17 5.42
N VAL A 890 23.01 4.63 6.65
CA VAL A 890 21.82 5.40 7.04
C VAL A 890 22.08 6.90 6.84
N GLU A 891 21.38 7.56 5.91
CA GLU A 891 21.58 8.98 5.62
C GLU A 891 20.58 9.85 6.36
N GLN A 892 19.31 9.42 6.41
CA GLN A 892 18.23 10.11 7.10
C GLN A 892 17.65 9.20 8.18
N VAL A 893 16.97 9.79 9.17
CA VAL A 893 16.34 9.00 10.25
C VAL A 893 15.26 8.08 9.68
N GLU A 894 14.62 8.48 8.59
CA GLU A 894 13.59 7.74 7.87
C GLU A 894 14.14 6.47 7.21
N ASP A 895 15.45 6.42 6.90
CA ASP A 895 16.11 5.24 6.34
C ASP A 895 16.28 4.11 7.36
N VAL A 896 15.98 4.34 8.64
CA VAL A 896 15.98 3.31 9.68
C VAL A 896 14.72 2.43 9.63
N TRP A 897 13.70 2.83 8.85
CA TRP A 897 12.44 2.11 8.71
C TRP A 897 12.59 0.62 8.31
N PRO A 898 13.45 0.24 7.33
CA PRO A 898 13.67 -1.17 6.97
C PRO A 898 14.25 -2.00 8.13
N ILE A 899 15.06 -1.39 9.00
CA ILE A 899 15.59 -2.04 10.21
C ILE A 899 14.44 -2.28 11.20
N GLY A 900 13.62 -1.25 11.47
CA GLY A 900 12.49 -1.39 12.40
C GLY A 900 11.42 -2.37 11.92
N ALA A 901 11.10 -2.36 10.62
CA ALA A 901 10.12 -3.26 10.01
C ALA A 901 10.60 -4.73 10.00
N SER A 902 11.89 -4.97 9.72
CA SER A 902 12.47 -6.32 9.80
C SER A 902 12.55 -6.83 11.23
N GLN A 903 12.90 -5.99 12.22
CA GLN A 903 12.91 -6.35 13.64
C GLN A 903 11.53 -6.72 14.16
N LEU A 904 10.48 -6.02 13.73
CA LEU A 904 9.09 -6.36 14.04
C LEU A 904 8.68 -7.71 13.49
N ALA A 905 8.99 -7.94 12.21
CA ALA A 905 8.66 -9.19 11.54
C ALA A 905 9.40 -10.36 12.21
N ILE A 906 10.69 -10.20 12.50
CA ILE A 906 11.51 -11.24 13.13
C ILE A 906 11.12 -11.42 14.60
N GLY A 907 10.98 -10.35 15.37
CA GLY A 907 10.66 -10.39 16.81
C GLY A 907 9.25 -10.90 17.10
N GLY A 908 8.25 -10.48 16.32
CA GLY A 908 6.87 -10.98 16.46
C GLY A 908 6.75 -12.46 16.08
N VAL A 909 7.46 -12.89 15.04
CA VAL A 909 7.50 -14.30 14.63
C VAL A 909 8.24 -15.16 15.64
N MET A 910 9.42 -14.72 16.12
CA MET A 910 10.18 -15.41 17.18
C MET A 910 9.43 -15.47 18.51
N ALA A 911 8.64 -14.43 18.85
CA ALA A 911 7.78 -14.40 20.03
C ALA A 911 6.68 -15.46 19.97
N LEU A 912 5.95 -15.53 18.85
CA LEU A 912 4.90 -16.53 18.59
C LEU A 912 5.47 -17.95 18.61
N ILE A 913 6.63 -18.13 17.99
CA ILE A 913 7.43 -19.36 17.98
C ILE A 913 7.82 -19.82 19.38
N THR A 914 8.31 -18.91 20.20
CA THR A 914 8.82 -19.21 21.55
C THR A 914 7.68 -19.54 22.50
N VAL A 915 6.59 -18.75 22.46
CA VAL A 915 5.39 -18.96 23.26
C VAL A 915 4.75 -20.32 22.99
N ALA A 916 4.84 -20.82 21.77
CA ALA A 916 4.14 -22.05 21.44
C ALA A 916 5.01 -23.31 21.39
N LEU A 917 6.35 -23.28 21.53
CA LEU A 917 7.16 -24.52 21.33
C LEU A 917 8.30 -24.91 22.28
N LEU A 918 9.01 -24.03 22.98
CA LEU A 918 10.40 -24.39 23.36
C LEU A 918 10.76 -24.15 24.82
N GLY A 919 10.12 -24.96 25.66
CA GLY A 919 10.50 -25.17 27.06
C GLY A 919 11.94 -25.66 27.20
N ASP A 920 12.34 -26.83 26.67
CA ASP A 920 13.56 -27.47 27.23
C ASP A 920 14.71 -27.93 26.31
N LYS A 921 14.49 -28.20 25.01
CA LYS A 921 15.40 -29.09 24.27
C LYS A 921 16.55 -28.46 23.44
N ILE A 922 16.62 -27.14 23.26
CA ILE A 922 17.58 -26.53 22.29
C ILE A 922 18.61 -25.57 22.91
N LEU A 923 18.28 -24.82 23.97
CA LEU A 923 19.10 -23.68 24.43
C LEU A 923 19.54 -23.73 25.91
N GLY A 924 19.15 -24.76 26.68
CA GLY A 924 19.48 -24.85 28.11
C GLY A 924 19.00 -23.63 28.93
N TYR A 925 19.67 -23.31 30.04
CA TYR A 925 19.26 -22.23 30.96
C TYR A 925 19.41 -20.80 30.40
N ALA A 926 20.26 -20.58 29.38
CA ALA A 926 20.47 -19.26 28.75
C ALA A 926 19.29 -18.81 27.85
N ARG A 927 18.30 -19.69 27.64
CA ARG A 927 17.14 -19.46 26.76
C ARG A 927 16.22 -18.33 27.23
N TYR A 928 16.03 -18.19 28.53
CA TYR A 928 14.96 -17.36 29.08
C TYR A 928 15.27 -15.86 29.02
N SER A 929 16.53 -15.45 29.20
CA SER A 929 16.92 -14.03 29.07
C SER A 929 16.77 -13.52 27.64
N TRP A 930 17.35 -14.24 26.66
CA TRP A 930 17.34 -13.84 25.25
C TRP A 930 15.95 -13.84 24.61
N GLN A 931 15.10 -14.81 25.00
CA GLN A 931 13.72 -14.90 24.52
C GLN A 931 12.89 -13.71 24.98
N GLY A 932 12.99 -13.34 26.26
CA GLY A 932 12.32 -12.17 26.79
C GLY A 932 12.74 -10.87 26.13
N ASP A 933 14.05 -10.71 25.89
CA ASP A 933 14.60 -9.48 25.31
C ASP A 933 14.11 -9.27 23.86
N LEU A 934 13.99 -10.34 23.08
CA LEU A 934 13.45 -10.27 21.71
C LEU A 934 11.94 -10.00 21.70
N ILE A 935 11.18 -10.61 22.61
CA ILE A 935 9.73 -10.36 22.73
C ILE A 935 9.49 -8.94 23.21
N ALA A 936 10.26 -8.46 24.19
CA ALA A 936 10.21 -7.09 24.69
C ALA A 936 10.53 -6.09 23.59
N LEU A 937 11.62 -6.30 22.83
CA LEU A 937 12.02 -5.44 21.73
C LEU A 937 10.96 -5.43 20.60
N GLY A 938 10.51 -6.61 20.17
CA GLY A 938 9.50 -6.75 19.11
C GLY A 938 8.16 -6.12 19.50
N THR A 939 7.70 -6.37 20.72
CA THR A 939 6.46 -5.78 21.27
C THR A 939 6.60 -4.25 21.37
N LEU A 940 7.75 -3.77 21.83
CA LEU A 940 7.95 -2.34 22.05
C LEU A 940 7.93 -1.57 20.74
N ILE A 941 8.47 -2.13 19.65
CA ILE A 941 8.35 -1.52 18.33
C ILE A 941 6.90 -1.64 17.81
N ALA A 942 6.19 -2.73 18.13
CA ALA A 942 4.85 -3.01 17.58
C ALA A 942 3.74 -2.17 18.22
N VAL A 943 3.90 -1.82 19.49
CA VAL A 943 2.96 -0.94 20.24
C VAL A 943 3.04 0.52 19.77
N GLN A 944 4.01 0.86 18.92
CA GLN A 944 4.26 2.25 18.58
C GLN A 944 3.12 2.92 17.79
N PRO A 945 2.74 4.15 18.16
CA PRO A 945 1.64 4.94 17.58
C PRO A 945 1.58 5.06 16.06
N TRP A 946 2.73 5.01 15.39
CA TRP A 946 2.83 5.25 13.95
C TRP A 946 2.73 3.97 13.11
N LEU A 947 2.89 2.80 13.74
CA LEU A 947 2.81 1.49 13.11
C LEU A 947 1.40 0.93 13.16
N VAL A 948 0.76 1.04 14.32
CA VAL A 948 -0.59 0.55 14.56
C VAL A 948 -1.47 1.73 14.92
N ARG A 949 -2.27 2.19 13.95
CA ARG A 949 -3.19 3.33 14.13
C ARG A 949 -4.35 3.01 15.07
N ASN A 950 -4.68 1.72 15.22
CA ASN A 950 -5.74 1.26 16.10
C ASN A 950 -5.18 1.01 17.51
N ILE A 951 -5.56 1.86 18.46
CA ILE A 951 -5.11 1.79 19.84
C ILE A 951 -5.42 0.45 20.52
N TRP A 952 -6.51 -0.22 20.13
CA TRP A 952 -6.89 -1.52 20.68
C TRP A 952 -6.00 -2.64 20.15
N ALA A 953 -5.55 -2.54 18.91
CA ALA A 953 -4.57 -3.47 18.35
C ALA A 953 -3.20 -3.25 19.01
N SER A 954 -2.78 -2.01 19.24
CA SER A 954 -1.56 -1.71 20.01
C SER A 954 -1.66 -2.22 21.45
N ALA A 955 -2.81 -2.06 22.11
CA ALA A 955 -3.05 -2.58 23.45
C ALA A 955 -3.01 -4.11 23.49
N ALA A 956 -3.66 -4.78 22.53
CA ALA A 956 -3.67 -6.24 22.42
C ALA A 956 -2.25 -6.79 22.19
N ILE A 957 -1.49 -6.18 21.27
CA ILE A 957 -0.09 -6.54 21.03
C ILE A 957 0.76 -6.32 22.30
N GLY A 958 0.55 -5.20 23.01
CA GLY A 958 1.25 -4.91 24.26
C GLY A 958 0.97 -5.94 25.35
N VAL A 959 -0.30 -6.34 25.53
CA VAL A 959 -0.71 -7.36 26.49
C VAL A 959 -0.18 -8.74 26.11
N LEU A 960 -0.28 -9.13 24.83
CA LEU A 960 0.29 -10.38 24.31
C LEU A 960 1.81 -10.42 24.48
N GLY A 961 2.48 -9.29 24.28
CA GLY A 961 3.91 -9.14 24.51
C GLY A 961 4.29 -9.30 25.97
N ILE A 962 3.57 -8.65 26.91
CA ILE A 962 3.76 -8.85 28.35
C ILE A 962 3.58 -10.34 28.71
N GLY A 963 2.50 -10.97 28.22
CA GLY A 963 2.26 -12.40 28.40
C GLY A 963 3.36 -13.28 27.82
N GLY A 964 3.89 -12.94 26.64
CA GLY A 964 5.00 -13.64 26.02
C GLY A 964 6.31 -13.51 26.80
N ILE A 965 6.63 -12.33 27.33
CA ILE A 965 7.82 -12.11 28.18
C ILE A 965 7.67 -12.86 29.51
N MET A 966 6.48 -12.85 30.12
CA MET A 966 6.17 -13.64 31.32
C MET A 966 6.30 -15.14 31.09
N PHE A 967 5.76 -15.63 29.96
CA PHE A 967 5.86 -17.03 29.56
C PHE A 967 7.31 -17.45 29.33
N ALA A 968 8.12 -16.57 28.75
CA ALA A 968 9.56 -16.76 28.60
C ALA A 968 10.35 -16.67 29.92
N GLY A 969 9.70 -16.53 31.08
CA GLY A 969 10.38 -16.46 32.39
C GLY A 969 11.33 -15.25 32.53
N ALA A 970 11.25 -14.29 31.62
CA ALA A 970 12.26 -13.27 31.41
C ALA A 970 11.94 -11.99 32.18
N ARG A 971 11.95 -12.10 33.50
CA ARG A 971 11.51 -11.01 34.40
C ARG A 971 12.35 -9.73 34.25
N GLN A 972 13.60 -9.86 33.81
CA GLN A 972 14.49 -8.71 33.54
C GLN A 972 14.03 -7.90 32.32
N SER A 973 13.58 -8.59 31.28
CA SER A 973 13.04 -8.00 30.06
C SER A 973 11.71 -7.30 30.31
N LEU A 974 10.91 -7.72 31.30
CA LEU A 974 9.70 -6.99 31.75
C LEU A 974 10.05 -5.62 32.33
N VAL A 975 11.13 -5.52 33.11
CA VAL A 975 11.59 -4.25 33.69
C VAL A 975 12.13 -3.33 32.59
N ALA A 976 12.95 -3.86 31.67
CA ALA A 976 13.43 -3.10 30.52
C ALA A 976 12.29 -2.61 29.62
N PHE A 977 11.28 -3.46 29.39
CA PHE A 977 10.07 -3.14 28.64
C PHE A 977 9.25 -2.03 29.32
N ALA A 978 9.01 -2.13 30.63
CA ALA A 978 8.32 -1.10 31.40
C ALA A 978 9.07 0.24 31.37
N LEU A 979 10.38 0.24 31.59
CA LEU A 979 11.20 1.45 31.53
C LEU A 979 11.14 2.11 30.15
N ALA A 980 11.22 1.33 29.08
CA ALA A 980 11.15 1.85 27.73
C ALA A 980 9.75 2.38 27.36
N LEU A 981 8.66 1.79 27.91
CA LEU A 981 7.31 2.36 27.81
C LEU A 981 7.18 3.69 28.57
N VAL A 982 7.80 3.82 29.75
CA VAL A 982 7.85 5.09 30.50
C VAL A 982 8.60 6.17 29.71
N LEU A 983 9.76 5.83 29.14
CA LEU A 983 10.54 6.75 28.31
C LEU A 983 9.77 7.16 27.04
N SER A 984 9.02 6.23 26.43
CA SER A 984 8.13 6.53 25.31
C SER A 984 7.01 7.49 25.69
N ALA A 985 6.32 7.24 26.82
CA ALA A 985 5.29 8.11 27.35
C ALA A 985 5.84 9.52 27.63
N ALA A 986 7.02 9.62 28.24
CA ALA A 986 7.69 10.87 28.53
C ALA A 986 8.05 11.63 27.23
N TYR A 987 8.57 10.93 26.22
CA TYR A 987 8.86 11.51 24.91
C TYR A 987 7.62 12.12 24.27
N TRP A 988 6.52 11.36 24.18
CA TRP A 988 5.30 11.82 23.54
C TRP A 988 4.59 12.92 24.34
N ALA A 989 4.63 12.85 25.68
CA ALA A 989 4.13 13.90 26.55
C ALA A 989 4.91 15.21 26.34
N ALA A 990 6.25 15.16 26.31
CA ALA A 990 7.10 16.32 26.06
C ALA A 990 6.89 16.91 24.66
N ALA A 991 6.78 16.06 23.63
CA ALA A 991 6.56 16.48 22.25
C ALA A 991 5.19 17.15 22.06
N ARG A 992 4.16 16.65 22.75
CA ARG A 992 2.81 17.23 22.76
C ARG A 992 2.77 18.54 23.56
N TYR A 993 3.40 18.56 24.72
CA TYR A 993 3.52 19.76 25.55
C TYR A 993 4.13 20.92 24.77
N LEU A 994 5.26 20.69 24.08
CA LEU A 994 5.97 21.73 23.34
C LEU A 994 5.23 22.22 22.08
N ARG A 995 4.46 21.35 21.39
CA ARG A 995 3.81 21.69 20.11
C ARG A 995 2.36 22.14 20.22
N GLU A 996 1.57 21.53 21.10
CA GLU A 996 0.10 21.66 21.07
C GLU A 996 -0.47 22.44 22.27
N THR A 997 0.16 22.32 23.44
CA THR A 997 -0.42 22.81 24.70
C THR A 997 0.43 23.83 25.44
N ARG A 998 1.66 24.12 25.00
CA ARG A 998 2.56 25.10 25.61
C ARG A 998 1.84 26.45 25.83
N GLY A 999 1.81 26.91 27.08
CA GLY A 999 1.18 28.18 27.47
C GLY A 999 -0.34 28.13 27.73
N LYS A 1000 -1.00 26.98 27.60
CA LYS A 1000 -2.43 26.83 27.97
C LYS A 1000 -2.59 26.52 29.46
N PRO A 1001 -3.66 26.99 30.13
CA PRO A 1001 -4.00 26.49 31.47
C PRO A 1001 -4.23 24.97 31.41
N ASN A 1002 -3.68 24.24 32.39
CA ASN A 1002 -3.64 22.78 32.42
C ASN A 1002 -2.86 22.11 31.25
N ALA A 1003 -1.87 22.80 30.67
CA ALA A 1003 -1.05 22.30 29.57
C ALA A 1003 -0.42 20.92 29.83
N VAL A 1004 0.08 20.71 31.06
CA VAL A 1004 0.67 19.43 31.51
C VAL A 1004 -0.38 18.33 31.52
N ARG A 1005 -1.56 18.59 32.12
CA ARG A 1005 -2.68 17.64 32.15
C ARG A 1005 -3.16 17.26 30.75
N LYS A 1006 -3.26 18.22 29.83
CA LYS A 1006 -3.63 17.96 28.42
C LYS A 1006 -2.53 17.21 27.66
N ALA A 1007 -1.25 17.46 27.95
CA ALA A 1007 -0.15 16.70 27.36
C ALA A 1007 -0.18 15.24 27.80
N LEU A 1008 -0.43 14.99 29.10
CA LEU A 1008 -0.54 13.65 29.68
C LEU A 1008 -1.80 12.90 29.25
N ALA A 1009 -2.90 13.59 28.96
CA ALA A 1009 -4.13 13.00 28.41
C ALA A 1009 -4.03 12.55 26.94
N GLY A 1010 -2.82 12.42 26.39
CA GLY A 1010 -2.61 11.93 25.04
C GLY A 1010 -2.78 10.43 24.97
N GLN A 1011 -3.48 9.95 23.95
CA GLN A 1011 -3.65 8.52 23.70
C GLN A 1011 -2.31 7.78 23.61
N TYR A 1012 -1.27 8.44 23.08
CA TYR A 1012 0.10 7.92 22.95
C TYR A 1012 0.94 8.03 24.23
N VAL A 1013 0.37 8.59 25.30
CA VAL A 1013 0.96 8.66 26.65
C VAL A 1013 0.21 7.73 27.60
N ALA A 1014 -1.12 7.74 27.54
CA ALA A 1014 -1.99 6.91 28.37
C ALA A 1014 -1.79 5.40 28.10
N LEU A 1015 -1.71 4.97 26.84
CA LEU A 1015 -1.56 3.55 26.52
C LEU A 1015 -0.24 2.95 27.07
N PRO A 1016 0.95 3.53 26.83
CA PRO A 1016 2.18 3.03 27.44
C PRO A 1016 2.14 3.02 28.97
N LEU A 1017 1.54 4.04 29.62
CA LEU A 1017 1.42 4.07 31.09
C LEU A 1017 0.50 2.97 31.63
N VAL A 1018 -0.60 2.66 30.93
CA VAL A 1018 -1.46 1.53 31.28
C VAL A 1018 -0.71 0.20 31.13
N LEU A 1019 0.06 0.05 30.05
CA LEU A 1019 0.92 -1.13 29.87
C LEU A 1019 2.00 -1.24 30.94
N VAL A 1020 2.55 -0.13 31.43
CA VAL A 1020 3.48 -0.11 32.59
C VAL A 1020 2.79 -0.63 33.85
N LEU A 1021 1.56 -0.19 34.14
CA LEU A 1021 0.78 -0.69 35.28
C LEU A 1021 0.48 -2.19 35.17
N LEU A 1022 0.08 -2.65 33.97
CA LEU A 1022 -0.14 -4.07 33.68
C LEU A 1022 1.15 -4.88 33.81
N THR A 1023 2.27 -4.34 33.35
CA THR A 1023 3.60 -4.95 33.49
C THR A 1023 4.01 -5.03 34.97
N GLY A 1024 3.74 -3.99 35.76
CA GLY A 1024 3.97 -3.99 37.20
C GLY A 1024 3.11 -5.01 37.96
N GLY A 1025 1.83 -5.13 37.58
CA GLY A 1025 0.94 -6.16 38.10
C GLY A 1025 1.38 -7.57 37.72
N ALA A 1026 1.84 -7.78 36.48
CA ALA A 1026 2.45 -9.02 36.02
C ALA A 1026 3.69 -9.40 36.83
N ILE A 1027 4.59 -8.44 37.08
CA ILE A 1027 5.78 -8.64 37.93
C ILE A 1027 5.35 -9.05 39.34
N ALA A 1028 4.41 -8.33 39.97
CA ALA A 1028 3.93 -8.64 41.32
C ALA A 1028 3.23 -10.02 41.42
N PHE A 1029 2.45 -10.40 40.41
CA PHE A 1029 1.78 -11.71 40.35
C PHE A 1029 2.78 -12.87 40.27
N THR A 1030 3.88 -12.72 39.53
CA THR A 1030 4.94 -13.73 39.43
C THR A 1030 5.76 -13.91 40.72
N TYR A 1031 5.70 -12.96 41.66
CA TYR A 1031 6.39 -13.05 42.95
C TYR A 1031 5.69 -13.96 43.97
N HIS A 1032 4.39 -14.26 43.81
CA HIS A 1032 3.60 -14.98 44.82
C HIS A 1032 3.28 -16.46 44.51
N TRP A 1033 3.68 -17.01 43.35
CA TRP A 1033 3.14 -18.30 42.87
C TRP A 1033 4.12 -19.49 42.75
N THR A 1034 5.36 -19.40 43.23
CA THR A 1034 6.29 -20.55 43.27
C THR A 1034 7.17 -20.54 44.52
N PRO A 1035 7.00 -21.48 45.48
CA PRO A 1035 7.81 -21.54 46.71
C PRO A 1035 9.19 -22.22 46.60
N THR A 1036 9.58 -22.81 45.46
CA THR A 1036 10.76 -23.73 45.45
C THR A 1036 11.61 -23.72 44.17
N SER A 1037 11.82 -22.58 43.51
CA SER A 1037 12.80 -22.53 42.41
C SER A 1037 13.60 -21.23 42.44
N TYR A 1038 14.89 -21.37 42.73
CA TYR A 1038 15.93 -20.33 42.69
C TYR A 1038 15.71 -19.37 41.51
N CYS A 1039 15.19 -18.18 41.80
CA CYS A 1039 14.68 -17.27 40.78
C CYS A 1039 15.56 -16.01 40.68
N TYR A 1040 16.47 -15.97 39.70
CA TYR A 1040 17.30 -14.79 39.45
C TYR A 1040 16.48 -13.63 38.82
N CYS A 1041 15.68 -12.93 39.63
CA CYS A 1041 14.96 -11.72 39.20
C CYS A 1041 15.87 -10.49 39.19
N VAL A 1042 15.55 -9.45 38.41
CA VAL A 1042 16.19 -8.12 38.53
C VAL A 1042 15.79 -7.44 39.84
N THR A 1043 14.60 -7.67 40.36
CA THR A 1043 14.23 -7.29 41.72
C THR A 1043 14.81 -8.23 42.78
N ASP A 1044 15.19 -9.48 42.47
CA ASP A 1044 16.01 -10.28 43.40
C ASP A 1044 17.49 -9.88 43.35
N ARG A 1045 18.00 -9.42 42.20
CA ARG A 1045 19.37 -8.93 42.05
C ARG A 1045 19.55 -7.47 42.45
N LEU A 1046 18.47 -6.67 42.44
CA LEU A 1046 18.42 -5.31 42.99
C LEU A 1046 17.92 -5.27 44.45
N ILE A 1047 17.08 -6.23 44.88
CA ILE A 1047 16.36 -6.21 46.18
C ILE A 1047 16.43 -7.53 46.98
N SER A 1048 16.61 -8.73 46.40
CA SER A 1048 16.78 -9.95 47.24
C SER A 1048 18.15 -10.01 47.89
N LEU A 1049 18.08 -10.28 49.17
CA LEU A 1049 19.19 -10.50 50.07
C LEU A 1049 19.70 -11.96 50.00
N GLU A 1050 19.32 -12.74 48.97
CA GLU A 1050 19.50 -14.21 48.96
C GLU A 1050 20.62 -14.76 48.05
N SER A 1051 21.24 -13.97 47.18
CA SER A 1051 22.61 -14.29 46.74
C SER A 1051 23.55 -13.58 47.70
N ASN A 1052 24.36 -14.33 48.48
CA ASN A 1052 25.31 -13.80 49.46
C ASN A 1052 25.82 -12.41 49.04
N ALA A 1053 25.41 -11.37 49.77
CA ALA A 1053 25.74 -9.96 49.48
C ALA A 1053 27.24 -9.74 49.16
N GLY A 1054 28.09 -10.64 49.67
CA GLY A 1054 29.52 -10.70 49.43
C GLY A 1054 29.99 -10.69 47.96
N ASP A 1055 29.40 -11.42 47.01
CA ASP A 1055 30.01 -11.53 45.66
C ASP A 1055 29.74 -10.32 44.76
N ARG A 1056 28.58 -9.67 44.92
CA ARG A 1056 28.25 -8.42 44.22
C ARG A 1056 29.06 -7.25 44.76
N ASP A 1057 29.17 -7.16 46.08
CA ASP A 1057 29.96 -6.13 46.74
C ASP A 1057 31.45 -6.35 46.44
N LYS A 1058 31.91 -7.61 46.32
CA LYS A 1058 33.24 -7.94 45.80
C LYS A 1058 33.43 -7.46 44.35
N LEU A 1059 32.48 -7.68 43.43
CA LEU A 1059 32.57 -7.21 42.03
C LEU A 1059 32.63 -5.67 41.95
N LEU A 1060 31.75 -4.98 42.67
CA LEU A 1060 31.75 -3.51 42.73
C LEU A 1060 33.03 -2.98 43.36
N TYR A 1061 33.40 -3.49 44.54
CA TYR A 1061 34.59 -3.08 45.26
C TYR A 1061 35.86 -3.37 44.44
N ARG A 1062 35.92 -4.53 43.76
CA ARG A 1062 37.04 -4.88 42.89
C ARG A 1062 37.13 -3.95 41.69
N GLY A 1063 36.01 -3.61 41.04
CA GLY A 1063 36.00 -2.64 39.96
C GLY A 1063 36.48 -1.26 40.39
N PHE A 1064 36.04 -0.78 41.55
CA PHE A 1064 36.56 0.47 42.13
C PHE A 1064 38.04 0.37 42.53
N GLN A 1065 38.50 -0.77 43.05
CA GLN A 1065 39.92 -1.00 43.34
C GLN A 1065 40.77 -0.97 42.07
N LEU A 1066 40.35 -1.67 41.01
CA LEU A 1066 41.05 -1.69 39.72
C LEU A 1066 41.10 -0.30 39.09
N LEU A 1067 39.99 0.46 39.16
CA LEU A 1067 39.97 1.86 38.75
C LEU A 1067 40.87 2.73 39.62
N ALA A 1068 40.94 2.51 40.94
CA ALA A 1068 41.79 3.27 41.84
C ALA A 1068 43.29 2.97 41.65
N GLN A 1069 43.65 1.78 41.15
CA GLN A 1069 45.04 1.39 40.87
C GLN A 1069 45.65 2.20 39.73
N ASP A 1070 44.88 2.44 38.66
CA ASP A 1070 45.27 3.35 37.59
C ASP A 1070 44.04 4.10 37.06
N PRO A 1071 43.65 5.22 37.70
CA PRO A 1071 42.42 5.93 37.37
C PRO A 1071 42.46 6.62 36.01
N ILE A 1072 43.66 6.89 35.46
CA ILE A 1072 43.82 7.66 34.23
C ILE A 1072 43.81 6.72 33.02
N LEU A 1073 44.63 5.66 33.04
CA LEU A 1073 44.85 4.75 31.91
C LEU A 1073 44.17 3.38 32.09
N GLY A 1074 43.66 3.07 33.28
CA GLY A 1074 42.98 1.82 33.62
C GLY A 1074 43.93 0.69 33.99
N SER A 1075 43.43 -0.40 34.55
CA SER A 1075 44.20 -1.60 34.94
C SER A 1075 44.49 -2.56 33.78
N GLY A 1076 44.10 -2.21 32.54
CA GLY A 1076 44.32 -3.02 31.35
C GLY A 1076 43.11 -3.87 30.94
N LEU A 1077 42.97 -4.12 29.63
CA LEU A 1077 41.92 -4.96 29.04
C LEU A 1077 42.06 -6.40 29.52
N GLY A 1078 40.97 -6.96 30.04
CA GLY A 1078 40.94 -8.32 30.59
C GLY A 1078 41.34 -8.40 32.06
N SER A 1079 41.75 -7.30 32.70
CA SER A 1079 42.12 -7.28 34.13
C SER A 1079 40.95 -7.60 35.06
N PHE A 1080 39.71 -7.47 34.57
CA PHE A 1080 38.52 -7.84 35.33
C PHE A 1080 38.24 -9.35 35.30
N ALA A 1081 38.65 -10.06 34.23
CA ALA A 1081 38.40 -11.48 34.07
C ALA A 1081 39.16 -12.31 35.11
N GLY A 1082 38.51 -13.34 35.68
CA GLY A 1082 39.16 -14.24 36.63
C GLY A 1082 39.48 -13.63 38.00
N ALA A 1083 39.04 -12.39 38.28
CA ALA A 1083 39.41 -11.67 39.50
C ALA A 1083 38.59 -12.06 40.74
N ILE A 1084 37.42 -12.69 40.56
CA ILE A 1084 36.49 -13.02 41.65
C ILE A 1084 35.98 -14.44 41.47
N GLN A 1085 36.22 -15.28 42.47
CA GLN A 1085 35.76 -16.65 42.52
C GLN A 1085 34.25 -16.69 42.76
N ASP A 1086 33.56 -17.56 42.04
CA ASP A 1086 32.12 -17.80 42.23
C ASP A 1086 31.88 -18.50 43.58
N SER A 1087 31.20 -17.82 44.51
CA SER A 1087 30.88 -18.38 45.82
C SER A 1087 29.94 -19.59 45.73
N LEU A 1088 29.21 -19.77 44.62
CA LEU A 1088 28.34 -20.92 44.38
C LEU A 1088 29.06 -22.09 43.67
N SER A 1089 30.28 -21.87 43.16
CA SER A 1089 31.07 -22.87 42.44
C SER A 1089 32.57 -22.70 42.72
N PRO A 1090 33.06 -23.18 43.88
CA PRO A 1090 34.45 -23.01 44.29
C PRO A 1090 35.42 -23.61 43.26
N GLY A 1091 36.16 -22.75 42.57
CA GLY A 1091 37.13 -23.12 41.52
C GLY A 1091 36.77 -22.56 40.15
N HIS A 1092 35.54 -22.06 40.00
CA HIS A 1092 35.12 -21.25 38.86
C HIS A 1092 35.20 -19.76 39.21
N PHE A 1093 35.62 -18.95 38.25
CA PHE A 1093 35.73 -17.49 38.42
C PHE A 1093 34.73 -16.79 37.50
N TYR A 1094 34.21 -15.65 37.95
CA TYR A 1094 33.37 -14.80 37.12
C TYR A 1094 34.17 -14.31 35.91
N GLN A 1095 33.63 -14.60 34.72
CA GLN A 1095 34.19 -14.12 33.45
C GLN A 1095 33.57 -12.79 32.99
N TYR A 1096 32.38 -12.44 33.48
CA TYR A 1096 31.64 -11.23 33.07
C TYR A 1096 31.27 -10.37 34.28
N PRO A 1097 31.70 -9.11 34.35
CA PRO A 1097 31.16 -8.18 35.32
C PRO A 1097 29.75 -7.73 34.93
N HIS A 1098 28.80 -7.91 35.85
CA HIS A 1098 27.44 -7.37 35.71
C HIS A 1098 27.37 -5.84 36.02
N ASN A 1099 28.46 -5.09 35.83
CA ASN A 1099 28.53 -3.63 35.93
C ASN A 1099 29.57 -3.05 34.96
N VAL A 1100 29.12 -2.84 33.74
CA VAL A 1100 30.01 -2.61 32.62
C VAL A 1100 30.58 -1.19 32.50
N PRO A 1101 29.85 -0.10 32.86
CA PRO A 1101 30.44 1.22 32.95
C PRO A 1101 31.65 1.23 33.90
N LEU A 1102 31.57 0.48 35.00
CA LEU A 1102 32.66 0.31 35.96
C LEU A 1102 33.78 -0.56 35.38
N GLU A 1103 33.46 -1.63 34.65
CA GLU A 1103 34.46 -2.44 33.92
C GLU A 1103 35.25 -1.60 32.93
N ILE A 1104 34.59 -0.87 32.02
CA ILE A 1104 35.25 -0.01 31.03
C ILE A 1104 36.10 1.06 31.73
N ALA A 1105 35.57 1.70 32.77
CA ALA A 1105 36.33 2.67 33.55
C ALA A 1105 37.55 2.02 34.18
N SER A 1106 37.41 0.83 34.77
CA SER A 1106 38.52 0.12 35.40
C SER A 1106 39.57 -0.34 34.39
N GLU A 1107 39.19 -0.92 33.25
CA GLU A 1107 40.14 -1.48 32.27
C GLU A 1107 40.80 -0.42 31.39
N THR A 1108 40.06 0.65 31.05
CA THR A 1108 40.49 1.68 30.08
C THR A 1108 40.75 3.05 30.70
N GLY A 1109 40.53 3.19 32.01
CA GLY A 1109 40.69 4.43 32.76
C GLY A 1109 39.58 5.44 32.50
N LEU A 1110 39.61 6.56 33.24
CA LEU A 1110 38.68 7.67 33.03
C LEU A 1110 38.81 8.25 31.62
N ILE A 1111 40.02 8.25 31.02
CA ILE A 1111 40.20 8.71 29.63
C ILE A 1111 39.39 7.83 28.67
N GLY A 1112 39.53 6.51 28.75
CA GLY A 1112 38.76 5.59 27.90
C GLY A 1112 37.26 5.70 28.14
N PHE A 1113 36.85 5.78 29.41
CA PHE A 1113 35.46 5.95 29.79
C PHE A 1113 34.83 7.20 29.17
N PHE A 1114 35.44 8.38 29.33
CA PHE A 1114 34.91 9.62 28.77
C PHE A 1114 34.99 9.65 27.24
N LEU A 1115 36.09 9.15 26.67
CA LEU A 1115 36.27 9.08 25.23
C LEU A 1115 35.19 8.20 24.59
N ILE A 1116 34.78 7.12 25.24
CA ILE A 1116 33.71 6.23 24.78
C ILE A 1116 32.32 6.85 25.00
N PHE A 1117 31.97 7.22 26.23
CA PHE A 1117 30.58 7.53 26.58
C PHE A 1117 30.16 8.97 26.31
N ALA A 1118 31.03 9.96 26.51
CA ALA A 1118 30.63 11.37 26.44
C ALA A 1118 30.09 11.77 25.04
N PRO A 1119 30.72 11.36 23.91
CA PRO A 1119 30.20 11.67 22.59
C PRO A 1119 28.85 10.99 22.31
N LEU A 1120 28.70 9.70 22.67
CA LEU A 1120 27.45 8.95 22.50
C LEU A 1120 26.29 9.61 23.24
N VAL A 1121 26.50 9.98 24.51
CA VAL A 1121 25.50 10.66 25.35
C VAL A 1121 25.14 12.02 24.76
N ALA A 1122 26.12 12.81 24.32
CA ALA A 1122 25.88 14.13 23.73
C ALA A 1122 25.06 14.03 22.42
N GLY A 1123 25.39 13.06 21.56
CA GLY A 1123 24.63 12.78 20.34
C GLY A 1123 23.21 12.32 20.63
N TRP A 1124 23.04 11.43 21.62
CA TRP A 1124 21.74 10.94 22.05
C TRP A 1124 20.83 12.07 22.59
N LEU A 1125 21.35 12.92 23.47
CA LEU A 1125 20.62 14.08 24.00
C LEU A 1125 20.24 15.07 22.90
N SER A 1126 21.13 15.27 21.91
CA SER A 1126 20.84 16.13 20.75
C SER A 1126 19.71 15.56 19.89
N LEU A 1127 19.78 14.26 19.58
CA LEU A 1127 18.77 13.56 18.78
C LEU A 1127 17.42 13.52 19.51
N LEU A 1128 17.42 13.28 20.82
CA LEU A 1128 16.22 13.32 21.68
C LEU A 1128 15.56 14.70 21.65
N ARG A 1129 16.36 15.77 21.82
CA ARG A 1129 15.87 17.15 21.77
C ARG A 1129 15.24 17.48 20.41
N ALA A 1130 15.91 17.11 19.31
CA ALA A 1130 15.39 17.33 17.96
C ALA A 1130 14.13 16.50 17.69
N GLY A 1131 14.09 15.26 18.19
CA GLY A 1131 12.95 14.36 18.17
C GLY A 1131 11.73 14.99 18.83
N ILE A 1132 11.86 15.40 20.10
CA ILE A 1132 10.77 16.01 20.87
C ILE A 1132 10.24 17.28 20.19
N GLN A 1133 11.12 18.13 19.65
CA GLN A 1133 10.71 19.35 18.94
C GLN A 1133 9.92 19.07 17.65
N ARG A 1134 10.29 18.02 16.91
CA ARG A 1134 9.62 17.61 15.67
C ARG A 1134 8.45 16.66 15.90
N GLY A 1135 8.41 16.02 17.07
CA GLY A 1135 7.74 14.75 17.38
C GLY A 1135 7.75 13.77 16.22
N SER A 1136 8.97 13.37 15.85
CA SER A 1136 9.23 12.38 14.81
C SER A 1136 9.04 10.97 15.37
N PRO A 1137 8.12 10.17 14.81
CA PRO A 1137 7.95 8.78 15.21
C PRO A 1137 9.21 7.92 14.99
N ALA A 1138 9.96 8.18 13.90
CA ALA A 1138 11.19 7.44 13.59
C ALA A 1138 12.30 7.70 14.63
N ILE A 1139 12.45 8.95 15.09
CA ILE A 1139 13.40 9.29 16.17
C ILE A 1139 12.99 8.61 17.47
N ALA A 1140 11.69 8.63 17.81
CA ALA A 1140 11.18 7.94 18.99
C ALA A 1140 11.55 6.45 18.95
N GLY A 1141 11.34 5.78 17.81
CA GLY A 1141 11.73 4.39 17.55
C GLY A 1141 13.20 4.09 17.85
N VAL A 1142 14.11 4.87 17.26
CA VAL A 1142 15.56 4.71 17.47
C VAL A 1142 15.93 4.91 18.94
N MET A 1143 15.36 5.92 19.60
CA MET A 1143 15.64 6.18 21.03
C MET A 1143 15.23 5.02 21.92
N MET A 1144 14.08 4.41 21.67
CA MET A 1144 13.65 3.28 22.49
C MET A 1144 14.45 2.01 22.20
N ILE A 1145 14.81 1.73 20.94
CA ILE A 1145 15.68 0.59 20.61
C ILE A 1145 17.02 0.74 21.34
N VAL A 1146 17.64 1.93 21.26
CA VAL A 1146 18.89 2.22 21.99
C VAL A 1146 18.71 2.07 23.49
N SER A 1147 17.63 2.59 24.08
CA SER A 1147 17.38 2.47 25.52
C SER A 1147 17.18 1.02 25.97
N VAL A 1148 16.45 0.21 25.19
CA VAL A 1148 16.25 -1.22 25.49
C VAL A 1148 17.59 -1.95 25.43
N PHE A 1149 18.37 -1.81 24.35
CA PHE A 1149 19.69 -2.46 24.24
C PHE A 1149 20.67 -1.97 25.30
N PHE A 1150 20.64 -0.68 25.67
CA PHE A 1150 21.50 -0.15 26.72
C PHE A 1150 21.15 -0.71 28.10
N VAL A 1151 19.85 -0.80 28.43
CA VAL A 1151 19.38 -1.35 29.70
C VAL A 1151 19.63 -2.86 29.76
N VAL A 1152 19.32 -3.58 28.69
CA VAL A 1152 19.58 -5.03 28.58
C VAL A 1152 21.07 -5.33 28.64
N ALA A 1153 21.93 -4.59 27.93
CA ALA A 1153 23.39 -4.78 27.98
C ALA A 1153 23.96 -4.55 29.39
N ASN A 1154 23.52 -3.49 30.09
CA ASN A 1154 23.93 -3.25 31.48
C ASN A 1154 23.45 -4.33 32.46
N LEU A 1155 22.44 -5.13 32.09
CA LEU A 1155 21.88 -6.20 32.92
C LEU A 1155 22.37 -7.60 32.53
N SER A 1156 22.93 -7.80 31.32
CA SER A 1156 23.18 -9.12 30.73
C SER A 1156 24.62 -9.44 30.31
N GLY A 1157 25.56 -8.47 30.15
CA GLY A 1157 26.95 -8.82 29.77
C GLY A 1157 27.88 -7.67 29.34
N ASP A 1158 29.07 -8.04 28.82
CA ASP A 1158 30.22 -7.20 28.44
C ASP A 1158 29.93 -6.24 27.24
N ILE A 1159 29.92 -4.93 27.47
CA ILE A 1159 29.56 -3.84 26.52
C ILE A 1159 30.46 -3.82 25.28
N PRO A 1160 31.79 -3.95 25.39
CA PRO A 1160 32.68 -4.14 24.24
C PRO A 1160 32.23 -5.25 23.27
N SER A 1161 31.49 -6.27 23.72
CA SER A 1161 30.98 -7.34 22.84
C SER A 1161 29.55 -7.10 22.30
N GLU A 1162 28.83 -6.10 22.82
CA GLU A 1162 27.40 -5.85 22.56
C GLU A 1162 27.15 -5.03 21.28
N ARG A 1163 27.03 -5.71 20.14
CA ARG A 1163 26.89 -5.10 18.81
C ARG A 1163 25.69 -4.19 18.65
N GLY A 1164 24.53 -4.58 19.19
CA GLY A 1164 23.30 -3.80 19.05
C GLY A 1164 23.49 -2.40 19.62
N LEU A 1165 24.09 -2.32 20.81
CA LEU A 1165 24.38 -1.06 21.48
C LEU A 1165 25.30 -0.17 20.65
N TRP A 1166 26.40 -0.70 20.13
CA TRP A 1166 27.37 0.11 19.36
C TRP A 1166 26.83 0.54 17.99
N VAL A 1167 26.15 -0.36 17.27
CA VAL A 1167 25.53 -0.05 15.98
C VAL A 1167 24.50 1.06 16.14
N PHE A 1168 23.58 0.93 17.10
CA PHE A 1168 22.54 1.95 17.30
C PHE A 1168 23.06 3.20 18.02
N GLY A 1169 24.07 3.08 18.89
CA GLY A 1169 24.71 4.19 19.59
C GLY A 1169 25.51 5.09 18.65
N ILE A 1170 26.37 4.52 17.81
CA ILE A 1170 27.13 5.26 16.79
C ILE A 1170 26.20 5.87 15.74
N LEU A 1171 25.14 5.15 15.36
CA LEU A 1171 24.08 5.68 14.49
C LEU A 1171 23.38 6.88 15.13
N ALA A 1172 22.97 6.78 16.40
CA ALA A 1172 22.34 7.88 17.14
C ALA A 1172 23.30 9.08 17.29
N PHE A 1173 24.60 8.83 17.51
CA PHE A 1173 25.62 9.87 17.56
C PHE A 1173 25.72 10.62 16.23
N LYS A 1174 25.85 9.91 15.10
CA LYS A 1174 25.87 10.51 13.77
C LYS A 1174 24.62 11.36 13.52
N LEU A 1175 23.44 10.79 13.72
CA LEU A 1175 22.17 11.47 13.50
C LEU A 1175 22.00 12.67 14.45
N GLY A 1176 22.53 12.59 15.67
CA GLY A 1176 22.61 13.70 16.62
C GLY A 1176 23.50 14.85 16.15
N ILE A 1177 24.65 14.56 15.55
CA ILE A 1177 25.52 15.59 14.95
C ILE A 1177 24.79 16.32 13.81
N ASP A 1178 24.09 15.57 12.94
CA ASP A 1178 23.28 16.16 11.87
C ASP A 1178 22.13 17.02 12.42
N ALA A 1179 21.49 16.57 13.51
CA ALA A 1179 20.47 17.32 14.22
C ALA A 1179 21.00 18.62 14.86
N PHE A 1180 22.26 18.63 15.31
CA PHE A 1180 22.95 19.80 15.89
C PHE A 1180 23.42 20.80 14.82
N GLY A 1181 23.82 20.32 13.64
CA GLY A 1181 24.24 21.12 12.49
C GLY A 1181 23.11 21.89 11.81
N LEU A 1182 21.86 21.51 12.07
CA LEU A 1182 20.68 22.33 11.83
C LEU A 1182 20.62 23.46 12.87
N ARG A 1183 21.60 24.38 12.80
CA ARG A 1183 21.33 25.77 13.22
C ARG A 1183 20.02 26.16 12.59
N VAL A 1184 19.24 26.91 13.36
CA VAL A 1184 18.03 27.64 13.02
C VAL A 1184 18.18 28.35 11.65
N THR A 1185 18.14 27.59 10.56
CA THR A 1185 17.56 28.10 9.33
C THR A 1185 16.10 28.18 9.69
N SER A 1186 15.65 29.43 9.87
CA SER A 1186 14.27 29.85 9.69
C SER A 1186 13.50 28.77 8.92
N PRO A 1187 12.33 28.32 9.42
CA PRO A 1187 11.58 27.30 8.76
C PRO A 1187 11.55 27.61 7.26
N SER A 1188 11.90 26.63 6.43
CA SER A 1188 11.71 26.74 4.98
C SER A 1188 10.39 27.49 4.75
N LYS A 1189 10.41 28.50 3.89
CA LYS A 1189 9.35 29.51 3.69
C LYS A 1189 7.92 28.94 3.60
N THR A 1190 7.77 27.64 3.43
CA THR A 1190 6.59 26.82 3.69
C THR A 1190 5.95 26.91 5.09
N SER A 1191 6.69 27.26 6.16
CA SER A 1191 6.15 27.27 7.54
C SER A 1191 5.94 28.67 8.15
N GLN A 1192 6.44 29.75 7.56
CA GLN A 1192 6.06 31.13 7.97
C GLN A 1192 4.70 31.56 7.43
N VAL A 1193 4.22 30.95 6.34
CA VAL A 1193 2.88 31.22 5.78
C VAL A 1193 1.75 30.71 6.70
N VAL A 1194 2.04 29.79 7.63
CA VAL A 1194 1.02 29.23 8.54
C VAL A 1194 0.87 30.03 9.85
N LYS A 1195 1.83 30.87 10.24
CA LYS A 1195 1.73 31.68 11.47
C LYS A 1195 1.35 33.15 11.26
N ALA A 1196 1.48 33.70 10.05
CA ALA A 1196 1.05 35.07 9.76
C ALA A 1196 -0.47 35.21 9.48
N ALA A 1197 -1.23 34.12 9.41
CA ALA A 1197 -2.68 34.14 9.13
C ALA A 1197 -3.57 33.99 10.38
N GLN A 1198 -3.02 34.13 11.60
CA GLN A 1198 -3.80 34.06 12.84
C GLN A 1198 -3.79 35.34 13.70
N VAL A 1199 -3.20 36.44 13.22
CA VAL A 1199 -3.44 37.78 13.76
C VAL A 1199 -3.52 38.79 12.61
N SER A 1200 -4.65 38.76 11.89
CA SER A 1200 -5.23 39.88 11.16
C SER A 1200 -6.66 39.53 10.75
#